data_AF-A0A835TW48-F1
#
_entry.id   AF-A0A835TW48-F1
#
_cell.length_a   1.000
_cell.length_b   1.000
_cell.length_c   1.000
_cell.angle_alpha   90.00
_cell.angle_beta   90.00
_cell.angle_gamma   90.00
#
_symmetry.space_group_name_H-M   'P 1'
#
loop_
_entity.id
_entity.type
_entity.pdbx_description
1 polymer ?
#
loop_
_entity_poly.entity_id
_entity_poly.type
_entity_poly.pdbx_seq_one_letter_code
_entity_poly.pdbx_strand_id
1 'polypeptide(L)'
;MHLMPVASQMDLPEELQHTYTKFSEWKFKLFKLPSFEKTPSDDSQHINKDQAEGAVSSNEEFILHKDEAVPRGEKMESTGNRQALEEDAHAVKIQDNRAHQNNLKQLCRICGVSFKTDCYKKTYPVHGPVDDETLRLLRKKEKTATSWPDLIAKECDEEILHGKYGQHLSGHKEMKEGELHSYINKGGRPRQHLLSLTRRAQKHRLRELKRQVKAFAEKEEGGDIKAVCMTLFLLALRAKNEHKQADELEAIMQGRGSGLHPAVCLAIRINTFLSCSQYHKMYRTVKAVTGRQIFQPLHALRTAEKALLPGYHPFEWNPPLKNVSTNTEVGIIDGLSGLPLSIDDYPVDTIAKRFRYDAALVCALKDMEEEILEGMKAKNLDDYLNGPFTVVIKESCDGMGDVSEKHGSGPAVPEKAVRFSFTVMNISITHENESKRIFEEVKPNSELCCKPLCLMLADESDHETLTAILSPLIAEREAMKNSELLLEMGGILRTFRFVFRGTGYDEKLVREVEGLEASGSTYICTLCDATRLEASQNLVFHSITRSHAENLERYEIWRSNPYHESVDELRHRVKGVSAKPFIETVPSIDALHCDIGNATEFYRIFQMEIGELYKNPDVSKEERKRWQLTLDKHLRKKMNLKPMLKMSGNFARKLMSKETVEAVCELITCEERHEALKELMDLYLKMKPVWRSSCPAKECPELLCQYSYNSQRFAELLSTKFKYRYEGKITNYFHKTLAHVPEIIERDGSIGAWASEGNESGNKLFRRFRKMNARQSKIYEMEDVLKHHWLYTSKYLQKFMNAHKTLKSQSFTIDSGGFCITHKVNFIRQVIVRCFTTMDDILVLISPCIASERAKSRVAERGKVTRVFREEGRFHFELILLYIEEENTSGAGSLWPSFLTKKENVLIKIQEREARLKQG
;
A
#
# COMPACT_ATOMS: atom_id res chain seq x y z
N MET A 1 -41.48 11.26 46.76
CA MET A 1 -41.30 12.39 47.69
C MET A 1 -39.85 12.81 47.60
N HIS A 2 -39.46 14.08 47.41
CA HIS A 2 -40.24 15.30 47.13
C HIS A 2 -39.99 15.81 45.70
N LEU A 3 -40.74 16.84 45.27
CA LEU A 3 -40.67 17.45 43.93
C LEU A 3 -40.43 18.96 44.03
N MET A 4 -39.58 19.48 43.13
CA MET A 4 -39.68 20.82 42.53
C MET A 4 -39.55 22.04 43.49
N PRO A 5 -39.70 23.30 43.02
CA PRO A 5 -38.74 23.93 42.09
C PRO A 5 -38.40 25.40 42.45
N VAL A 6 -37.32 25.95 41.90
CA VAL A 6 -37.21 27.40 41.66
C VAL A 6 -36.52 27.65 40.31
N ALA A 7 -37.05 28.60 39.54
CA ALA A 7 -36.39 29.22 38.39
C ALA A 7 -36.42 30.74 38.56
N SER A 8 -35.39 31.44 38.08
CA SER A 8 -35.33 32.90 37.99
C SER A 8 -34.56 33.31 36.74
N GLN A 9 -35.13 34.22 35.96
CA GLN A 9 -34.59 34.72 34.70
C GLN A 9 -33.72 35.98 34.92
N MET A 10 -33.39 36.65 33.80
CA MET A 10 -32.77 37.98 33.65
C MET A 10 -31.22 37.99 33.73
N ASP A 11 -30.48 38.54 32.76
CA ASP A 11 -30.89 39.12 31.45
C ASP A 11 -29.80 38.95 30.37
N LEU A 12 -30.20 39.07 29.10
CA LEU A 12 -29.28 39.18 27.96
C LEU A 12 -28.78 40.62 27.75
N PRO A 13 -27.53 40.77 27.30
CA PRO A 13 -27.17 41.80 26.33
C PRO A 13 -27.37 41.27 24.90
N GLU A 14 -28.15 41.97 24.08
CA GLU A 14 -28.24 41.73 22.63
C GLU A 14 -27.07 42.39 21.85
N GLU A 15 -27.16 42.36 20.52
CA GLU A 15 -26.35 43.15 19.57
C GLU A 15 -24.86 42.84 19.43
N LEU A 16 -24.57 41.71 18.77
CA LEU A 16 -23.57 41.70 17.69
C LEU A 16 -24.06 40.82 16.52
N GLN A 17 -24.73 41.44 15.55
CA GLN A 17 -25.51 40.75 14.51
C GLN A 17 -24.64 39.94 13.52
N HIS A 18 -25.16 38.77 13.11
CA HIS A 18 -24.60 37.97 12.02
C HIS A 18 -24.61 38.73 10.68
N THR A 19 -23.43 39.10 10.18
CA THR A 19 -23.25 39.66 8.83
C THR A 19 -22.85 38.59 7.80
N TYR A 20 -23.70 37.56 7.67
CA TYR A 20 -23.57 36.55 6.61
C TYR A 20 -23.96 37.14 5.24
N THR A 21 -23.07 37.91 4.61
CA THR A 21 -23.30 38.40 3.23
C THR A 21 -21.99 38.60 2.45
N LYS A 22 -22.01 38.26 1.16
CA LYS A 22 -21.00 38.63 0.14
C LYS A 22 -19.58 38.06 0.30
N PHE A 23 -19.43 36.77 0.58
CA PHE A 23 -18.20 36.02 0.25
C PHE A 23 -18.10 35.74 -1.29
N SER A 24 -18.15 36.81 -2.08
CA SER A 24 -18.17 36.78 -3.55
C SER A 24 -17.07 37.64 -4.19
N GLU A 25 -16.06 38.05 -3.40
CA GLU A 25 -14.93 38.85 -3.87
C GLU A 25 -13.62 38.43 -3.20
N TRP A 26 -12.49 38.82 -3.82
CA TRP A 26 -11.08 38.46 -3.55
C TRP A 26 -10.54 37.27 -4.35
N LYS A 27 -9.84 37.61 -5.45
CA LYS A 27 -9.26 36.65 -6.40
C LYS A 27 -7.96 37.18 -7.00
N PHE A 28 -6.85 36.51 -6.66
CA PHE A 28 -5.46 36.78 -7.09
C PHE A 28 -4.84 38.13 -6.70
N LYS A 29 -3.73 38.05 -5.94
CA LYS A 29 -2.52 38.85 -6.15
C LYS A 29 -1.29 38.08 -5.63
N LEU A 30 -0.50 37.55 -6.55
CA LEU A 30 0.88 37.10 -6.32
C LEU A 30 1.64 37.25 -7.63
N PHE A 31 2.92 37.60 -7.53
CA PHE A 31 3.86 37.85 -8.64
C PHE A 31 3.53 39.01 -9.59
N LYS A 32 4.11 40.18 -9.29
CA LYS A 32 4.70 41.07 -10.31
C LYS A 32 6.22 40.86 -10.24
N LEU A 33 6.86 40.64 -11.39
CA LEU A 33 8.27 40.93 -11.61
C LEU A 33 8.34 42.01 -12.70
N PRO A 34 9.08 43.11 -12.50
CA PRO A 34 9.44 44.03 -13.57
C PRO A 34 10.69 43.54 -14.29
N SER A 35 10.71 43.68 -15.62
CA SER A 35 11.91 43.60 -16.46
C SER A 35 12.49 44.98 -16.66
N PHE A 36 13.82 45.14 -16.67
CA PHE A 36 14.55 45.97 -17.64
C PHE A 36 16.05 45.73 -17.56
N GLU A 37 16.74 45.85 -18.69
CA GLU A 37 18.20 45.84 -18.78
C GLU A 37 18.76 47.27 -18.72
N LYS A 38 19.90 47.46 -18.05
CA LYS A 38 21.05 48.26 -18.53
C LYS A 38 22.26 48.13 -17.58
N THR A 39 23.44 48.37 -18.14
CA THR A 39 24.76 48.35 -17.48
C THR A 39 25.34 49.78 -17.42
N PRO A 40 26.61 50.03 -17.04
CA PRO A 40 27.03 50.20 -15.65
C PRO A 40 27.82 51.53 -15.39
N SER A 41 28.07 51.89 -14.12
CA SER A 41 29.12 52.87 -13.76
C SER A 41 29.48 52.85 -12.26
N ASP A 42 30.77 52.65 -11.98
CA ASP A 42 31.68 53.37 -11.07
C ASP A 42 31.39 53.53 -9.55
N ASP A 43 32.32 52.91 -8.80
CA ASP A 43 33.20 53.47 -7.76
C ASP A 43 32.79 53.80 -6.31
N SER A 44 33.65 53.24 -5.42
CA SER A 44 34.16 53.82 -4.16
C SER A 44 33.26 53.84 -2.91
N GLN A 45 33.77 53.64 -1.67
CA GLN A 45 35.08 53.18 -1.20
C GLN A 45 35.00 52.74 0.28
N HIS A 46 35.79 51.74 0.70
CA HIS A 46 36.28 51.50 2.09
C HIS A 46 35.20 51.25 3.20
N ILE A 47 35.44 50.58 4.34
CA ILE A 47 36.63 49.98 5.01
C ILE A 47 36.09 48.87 5.99
N ASN A 48 36.76 47.81 6.49
CA ASN A 48 38.17 47.37 6.56
C ASN A 48 38.25 45.82 6.76
N LYS A 49 39.36 45.19 6.33
CA LYS A 49 40.18 44.12 7.00
C LYS A 49 39.56 42.81 7.57
N ASP A 50 40.29 41.67 7.64
CA ASP A 50 41.68 41.34 7.23
C ASP A 50 41.84 39.82 6.88
N GLN A 51 42.57 39.53 5.78
CA GLN A 51 43.61 38.49 5.56
C GLN A 51 43.33 36.98 5.87
N ALA A 52 44.05 36.00 5.28
CA ALA A 52 45.34 36.03 4.57
C ALA A 52 45.40 35.15 3.28
N GLU A 53 46.55 35.14 2.59
CA GLU A 53 46.72 34.75 1.17
C GLU A 53 47.58 33.49 0.92
N GLY A 54 47.68 33.06 -0.35
CA GLY A 54 48.67 32.10 -0.87
C GLY A 54 48.53 31.79 -2.38
N ALA A 55 49.32 32.43 -3.24
CA ALA A 55 49.38 32.21 -4.70
C ALA A 55 50.43 31.12 -5.09
N VAL A 56 50.77 30.72 -6.33
CA VAL A 56 50.97 31.37 -7.67
C VAL A 56 50.82 30.25 -8.75
N SER A 57 50.01 30.35 -9.82
CA SER A 57 50.24 30.95 -11.17
C SER A 57 51.32 30.30 -12.09
N SER A 58 50.94 30.00 -13.35
CA SER A 58 51.69 30.26 -14.61
C SER A 58 50.85 29.87 -15.86
N ASN A 59 51.32 30.21 -17.07
CA ASN A 59 50.53 30.34 -18.31
C ASN A 59 51.08 29.53 -19.53
N GLU A 60 50.24 29.49 -20.58
CA GLU A 60 50.58 29.51 -22.03
C GLU A 60 50.95 28.24 -22.83
N GLU A 61 50.72 28.34 -24.14
CA GLU A 61 50.66 27.27 -25.16
C GLU A 61 51.88 27.29 -26.11
N PHE A 62 52.06 26.23 -26.91
CA PHE A 62 52.75 26.33 -28.20
C PHE A 62 52.20 25.33 -29.24
N ILE A 63 52.32 25.65 -30.54
CA ILE A 63 51.63 24.99 -31.66
C ILE A 63 52.64 24.72 -32.81
N LEU A 64 52.37 23.68 -33.63
CA LEU A 64 52.60 23.53 -35.10
C LEU A 64 53.31 22.24 -35.59
N HIS A 65 52.52 21.42 -36.29
CA HIS A 65 52.76 20.81 -37.62
C HIS A 65 54.08 20.13 -38.00
N LYS A 66 53.95 18.94 -38.61
CA LYS A 66 54.14 18.84 -40.07
C LYS A 66 53.31 17.71 -40.70
N ASP A 67 52.91 17.92 -41.96
CA ASP A 67 52.03 17.05 -42.74
C ASP A 67 52.78 16.39 -43.91
N GLU A 68 52.36 15.17 -44.27
CA GLU A 68 52.46 14.59 -45.61
C GLU A 68 51.31 13.57 -45.78
N ALA A 69 50.75 13.38 -46.98
CA ALA A 69 49.42 12.79 -47.13
C ALA A 69 49.16 12.09 -48.49
N VAL A 70 47.95 11.51 -48.63
CA VAL A 70 47.25 11.10 -49.88
C VAL A 70 47.58 9.67 -50.38
N PRO A 71 46.61 8.79 -50.78
CA PRO A 71 45.14 8.79 -50.57
C PRO A 71 44.43 7.42 -50.31
N ARG A 72 43.10 7.52 -50.12
CA ARG A 72 42.02 6.70 -50.74
C ARG A 72 41.43 5.51 -49.95
N GLY A 73 40.19 5.68 -49.49
CA GLY A 73 39.34 4.58 -48.97
C GLY A 73 38.21 5.03 -48.03
N GLU A 74 37.43 6.03 -48.39
CA GLU A 74 36.51 6.70 -47.46
C GLU A 74 35.32 5.84 -47.00
N LYS A 75 35.08 5.86 -45.69
CA LYS A 75 33.83 5.45 -45.02
C LYS A 75 33.43 6.56 -44.04
N MET A 76 32.17 6.99 -44.10
CA MET A 76 31.47 7.81 -43.11
C MET A 76 29.97 7.60 -43.38
N GLU A 77 29.08 7.18 -42.47
CA GLU A 77 29.04 7.23 -41.01
C GLU A 77 29.12 8.65 -40.43
N SER A 78 28.13 9.45 -40.83
CA SER A 78 27.85 10.76 -40.23
C SER A 78 26.80 10.64 -39.11
N THR A 79 27.15 11.11 -37.91
CA THR A 79 26.23 11.26 -36.77
C THR A 79 25.25 12.42 -37.03
N GLY A 80 23.96 12.09 -37.09
CA GLY A 80 22.90 13.06 -37.44
C GLY A 80 22.81 14.26 -36.49
N ASN A 81 23.38 15.39 -36.92
CA ASN A 81 23.51 16.59 -36.10
C ASN A 81 22.17 17.35 -36.04
N ARG A 82 21.58 17.43 -34.84
CA ARG A 82 20.16 17.83 -34.68
C ARG A 82 19.86 19.31 -34.95
N GLN A 83 20.89 20.15 -35.11
CA GLN A 83 20.75 21.59 -35.37
C GLN A 83 20.59 21.93 -36.87
N ALA A 84 21.08 21.11 -37.79
CA ALA A 84 20.97 21.37 -39.23
C ALA A 84 19.52 21.40 -39.73
N LEU A 85 18.65 20.55 -39.15
CA LEU A 85 17.24 20.44 -39.53
C LEU A 85 16.37 21.63 -39.07
N GLU A 86 16.83 22.47 -38.15
CA GLU A 86 16.05 23.64 -37.69
C GLU A 86 16.34 24.89 -38.53
N GLU A 87 17.54 25.04 -39.09
CA GLU A 87 17.85 26.15 -40.03
C GLU A 87 17.18 25.94 -41.40
N ASP A 88 17.28 24.76 -41.99
CA ASP A 88 16.61 24.43 -43.26
C ASP A 88 15.09 24.62 -43.17
N ALA A 89 14.48 24.14 -42.08
CA ALA A 89 13.04 24.29 -41.84
C ALA A 89 12.61 25.76 -41.68
N HIS A 90 13.51 26.66 -41.30
CA HIS A 90 13.25 28.10 -41.20
C HIS A 90 13.55 28.84 -42.53
N ALA A 91 14.56 28.40 -43.28
CA ALA A 91 14.90 28.93 -44.60
C ALA A 91 13.80 28.64 -45.63
N VAL A 92 13.35 27.38 -45.75
CA VAL A 92 12.25 26.97 -46.64
C VAL A 92 10.99 27.80 -46.35
N LYS A 93 10.67 28.02 -45.07
CA LYS A 93 9.50 28.77 -44.63
C LYS A 93 9.56 30.26 -44.98
N ILE A 94 10.75 30.85 -45.07
CA ILE A 94 10.97 32.22 -45.57
C ILE A 94 10.84 32.25 -47.10
N GLN A 95 11.34 31.23 -47.79
CA GLN A 95 11.26 31.11 -49.25
C GLN A 95 9.80 30.93 -49.73
N ASP A 96 9.02 30.06 -49.09
CA ASP A 96 7.58 29.88 -49.36
C ASP A 96 6.79 31.18 -49.16
N ASN A 97 7.03 31.91 -48.08
CA ASN A 97 6.35 33.20 -47.84
C ASN A 97 6.73 34.23 -48.92
N ARG A 98 7.97 34.24 -49.40
CA ARG A 98 8.43 35.14 -50.45
C ARG A 98 7.86 34.75 -51.83
N ALA A 99 7.72 33.46 -52.11
CA ALA A 99 7.05 32.94 -53.31
C ALA A 99 5.54 33.24 -53.28
N HIS A 100 4.88 33.02 -52.14
CA HIS A 100 3.45 33.32 -51.94
C HIS A 100 3.16 34.83 -52.12
N GLN A 101 3.98 35.71 -51.54
CA GLN A 101 3.84 37.16 -51.78
C GLN A 101 4.12 37.58 -53.22
N ASN A 102 4.97 36.88 -53.97
CA ASN A 102 5.18 37.18 -55.38
C ASN A 102 4.03 36.67 -56.26
N ASN A 103 3.44 35.51 -55.96
CA ASN A 103 2.18 35.07 -56.59
C ASN A 103 1.06 36.08 -56.33
N LEU A 104 0.89 36.57 -55.10
CA LEU A 104 -0.12 37.59 -54.75
C LEU A 104 0.09 38.97 -55.44
N LYS A 105 1.23 39.21 -56.10
CA LYS A 105 1.45 40.39 -56.97
C LYS A 105 1.07 40.13 -58.43
N GLN A 106 0.99 38.87 -58.84
CA GLN A 106 0.62 38.44 -60.19
C GLN A 106 -0.89 38.25 -60.39
N LEU A 107 -1.72 38.51 -59.35
CA LEU A 107 -3.17 38.35 -59.38
C LEU A 107 -3.91 39.68 -59.27
N CYS A 108 -5.03 39.82 -59.98
CA CYS A 108 -5.95 40.94 -59.83
C CYS A 108 -6.64 40.90 -58.45
N ARG A 109 -6.51 41.97 -57.67
CA ARG A 109 -7.05 42.05 -56.29
C ARG A 109 -8.58 42.12 -56.17
N ILE A 110 -9.31 42.19 -57.28
CA ILE A 110 -10.78 42.25 -57.29
C ILE A 110 -11.39 40.91 -57.71
N CYS A 111 -10.82 40.22 -58.71
CA CYS A 111 -11.36 38.95 -59.25
C CYS A 111 -10.45 37.72 -59.10
N GLY A 112 -9.23 37.87 -58.57
CA GLY A 112 -8.30 36.77 -58.30
C GLY A 112 -7.58 36.18 -59.52
N VAL A 113 -7.90 36.59 -60.75
CA VAL A 113 -7.31 36.07 -62.00
C VAL A 113 -5.88 36.58 -62.20
N SER A 114 -5.01 35.76 -62.79
CA SER A 114 -3.60 36.10 -63.03
C SER A 114 -3.34 37.00 -64.24
N PHE A 115 -2.34 37.87 -64.13
CA PHE A 115 -1.89 38.72 -65.22
C PHE A 115 -0.98 37.92 -66.18
N LYS A 116 -1.45 37.65 -67.41
CA LYS A 116 -0.57 37.10 -68.45
C LYS A 116 0.60 38.04 -68.74
N THR A 117 1.82 37.51 -68.70
CA THR A 117 3.05 38.27 -68.94
C THR A 117 3.37 38.37 -70.43
N ASP A 118 3.25 39.57 -70.97
CA ASP A 118 3.99 40.04 -72.13
C ASP A 118 4.50 41.45 -71.80
N CYS A 119 5.73 41.74 -72.24
CA CYS A 119 6.38 43.03 -72.07
C CYS A 119 6.09 43.96 -73.26
N TYR A 120 6.16 45.28 -73.00
CA TYR A 120 5.86 46.38 -73.92
C TYR A 120 4.37 46.57 -74.27
N LYS A 121 3.80 47.68 -73.74
CA LYS A 121 2.41 48.17 -73.88
C LYS A 121 1.32 47.36 -73.15
N LYS A 122 0.67 47.99 -72.17
CA LYS A 122 -0.64 47.57 -71.64
C LYS A 122 -1.54 48.78 -71.37
N THR A 123 -2.52 48.96 -72.24
CA THR A 123 -3.68 49.85 -72.05
C THR A 123 -4.90 48.97 -71.78
N TYR A 124 -5.89 49.45 -71.03
CA TYR A 124 -7.13 48.72 -70.74
C TYR A 124 -8.06 48.67 -71.97
N PRO A 125 -8.92 47.64 -72.08
CA PRO A 125 -10.33 47.86 -71.74
C PRO A 125 -10.98 46.70 -70.96
N VAL A 126 -12.22 46.90 -70.48
CA VAL A 126 -12.97 45.92 -69.65
C VAL A 126 -14.38 45.70 -70.22
N HIS A 127 -14.53 44.75 -71.17
CA HIS A 127 -15.84 44.30 -71.64
C HIS A 127 -15.82 42.79 -71.92
N GLY A 128 -16.88 42.09 -71.48
CA GLY A 128 -17.10 40.65 -71.67
C GLY A 128 -18.47 40.24 -71.12
N PRO A 129 -18.97 39.03 -71.47
CA PRO A 129 -20.26 38.54 -70.99
C PRO A 129 -20.23 38.14 -69.50
N VAL A 130 -21.43 37.94 -68.94
CA VAL A 130 -21.63 37.44 -67.56
C VAL A 130 -21.47 35.91 -67.53
N ASP A 131 -21.03 35.36 -66.40
CA ASP A 131 -20.76 33.93 -66.21
C ASP A 131 -22.02 33.09 -65.91
N ASP A 132 -21.98 31.79 -66.25
CA ASP A 132 -23.15 30.90 -66.22
C ASP A 132 -23.81 30.73 -64.84
N GLU A 133 -23.03 30.84 -63.76
CA GLU A 133 -23.53 30.75 -62.39
C GLU A 133 -24.34 32.00 -62.01
N THR A 134 -23.85 33.19 -62.37
CA THR A 134 -24.59 34.46 -62.27
C THR A 134 -25.81 34.49 -63.21
N LEU A 135 -25.70 33.97 -64.44
CA LEU A 135 -26.82 33.83 -65.38
C LEU A 135 -27.93 32.88 -64.88
N ARG A 136 -27.62 31.89 -64.03
CA ARG A 136 -28.63 31.09 -63.32
C ARG A 136 -29.32 31.89 -62.21
N LEU A 137 -28.59 32.73 -61.48
CA LEU A 137 -29.16 33.61 -60.45
C LEU A 137 -30.06 34.71 -61.05
N LEU A 138 -29.70 35.26 -62.21
CA LEU A 138 -30.50 36.25 -62.94
C LEU A 138 -31.79 35.64 -63.50
N ARG A 139 -31.73 34.44 -64.08
CA ARG A 139 -32.92 33.69 -64.52
C ARG A 139 -33.86 33.33 -63.37
N LYS A 140 -33.34 33.06 -62.17
CA LYS A 140 -34.16 32.90 -60.93
C LYS A 140 -34.82 34.18 -60.41
N LYS A 141 -34.59 35.33 -61.06
CA LYS A 141 -35.16 36.65 -60.70
C LYS A 141 -35.77 37.38 -61.91
N GLU A 142 -36.11 36.65 -62.97
CA GLU A 142 -36.77 37.17 -64.19
C GLU A 142 -36.06 38.36 -64.86
N LYS A 143 -34.72 38.44 -64.74
CA LYS A 143 -33.90 39.47 -65.41
C LYS A 143 -33.18 38.89 -66.63
N THR A 144 -33.22 39.63 -67.74
CA THR A 144 -32.81 39.21 -69.08
C THR A 144 -31.42 39.67 -69.54
N ALA A 145 -30.68 40.41 -68.71
CA ALA A 145 -29.35 40.92 -69.05
C ALA A 145 -28.31 39.78 -69.21
N THR A 146 -27.54 39.81 -70.31
CA THR A 146 -26.50 38.81 -70.64
C THR A 146 -25.09 39.38 -70.68
N SER A 147 -24.93 40.71 -70.66
CA SER A 147 -23.64 41.40 -70.60
C SER A 147 -23.54 42.32 -69.37
N TRP A 148 -22.31 42.60 -68.93
CA TRP A 148 -22.06 43.53 -67.82
C TRP A 148 -22.53 44.98 -68.11
N PRO A 149 -22.38 45.54 -69.33
CA PRO A 149 -22.98 46.83 -69.69
C PRO A 149 -24.49 46.95 -69.44
N ASP A 150 -25.29 45.94 -69.84
CA ASP A 150 -26.76 45.97 -69.70
C ASP A 150 -27.23 46.00 -68.23
N LEU A 151 -26.37 45.56 -67.32
CA LEU A 151 -26.59 45.58 -65.88
C LEU A 151 -26.24 46.91 -65.22
N ILE A 152 -25.41 47.74 -65.86
CA ILE A 152 -24.92 49.03 -65.35
C ILE A 152 -25.73 50.20 -65.94
N ALA A 153 -26.23 50.07 -67.17
CA ALA A 153 -27.02 51.10 -67.87
C ALA A 153 -28.47 51.29 -67.34
N LYS A 154 -28.78 50.86 -66.12
CA LYS A 154 -30.13 50.90 -65.52
C LYS A 154 -30.23 51.64 -64.17
N GLU A 155 -29.25 52.49 -63.87
CA GLU A 155 -29.27 53.40 -62.71
C GLU A 155 -28.96 54.86 -63.10
N CYS A 156 -29.53 55.36 -64.21
CA CYS A 156 -29.65 56.80 -64.50
C CYS A 156 -30.70 57.05 -65.60
N ASP A 157 -31.71 57.89 -65.34
CA ASP A 157 -32.87 58.15 -66.23
C ASP A 157 -32.90 59.59 -66.83
N GLU A 158 -31.74 60.22 -67.06
CA GLU A 158 -31.65 61.54 -67.72
C GLU A 158 -30.57 61.61 -68.83
N GLU A 159 -30.91 62.22 -69.97
CA GLU A 159 -29.97 62.51 -71.06
C GLU A 159 -29.20 63.82 -70.82
N ILE A 160 -27.87 63.81 -70.93
CA ILE A 160 -27.02 65.01 -70.74
C ILE A 160 -26.10 65.24 -71.95
N LEU A 161 -26.17 66.44 -72.52
CA LEU A 161 -25.36 66.87 -73.66
C LEU A 161 -23.84 66.84 -73.37
N HIS A 162 -23.10 66.20 -74.28
CA HIS A 162 -21.67 65.91 -74.20
C HIS A 162 -20.78 67.11 -73.80
N GLY A 163 -21.15 68.34 -74.18
CA GLY A 163 -20.43 69.56 -73.83
C GLY A 163 -20.42 69.94 -72.33
N LYS A 164 -21.32 69.39 -71.51
CA LYS A 164 -21.35 69.61 -70.04
C LYS A 164 -20.80 68.44 -69.22
N TYR A 165 -20.38 67.35 -69.88
CA TYR A 165 -19.93 66.12 -69.22
C TYR A 165 -18.77 66.34 -68.23
N GLY A 166 -17.87 67.28 -68.50
CA GLY A 166 -16.77 67.63 -67.59
C GLY A 166 -17.21 68.27 -66.27
N GLN A 167 -18.26 69.09 -66.27
CA GLN A 167 -18.79 69.70 -65.04
C GLN A 167 -19.64 68.70 -64.24
N HIS A 168 -20.40 67.84 -64.93
CA HIS A 168 -21.09 66.71 -64.32
C HIS A 168 -20.11 65.71 -63.66
N LEU A 169 -18.97 65.43 -64.30
CA LEU A 169 -17.90 64.62 -63.71
C LEU A 169 -17.28 65.25 -62.46
N SER A 170 -17.07 66.58 -62.43
CA SER A 170 -16.60 67.27 -61.22
C SER A 170 -17.63 67.22 -60.09
N GLY A 171 -18.92 67.46 -60.39
CA GLY A 171 -20.00 67.33 -59.42
C GLY A 171 -20.10 65.92 -58.83
N HIS A 172 -19.95 64.88 -59.66
CA HIS A 172 -19.85 63.49 -59.18
C HIS A 172 -18.55 63.17 -58.44
N LYS A 173 -17.48 63.95 -58.61
CA LYS A 173 -16.25 63.80 -57.83
C LYS A 173 -16.46 64.32 -56.40
N GLU A 174 -16.97 65.54 -56.28
CA GLU A 174 -17.19 66.19 -54.98
C GLU A 174 -18.36 65.54 -54.21
N MET A 175 -19.47 65.16 -54.88
CA MET A 175 -20.54 64.42 -54.21
C MET A 175 -20.17 62.98 -53.83
N LYS A 176 -19.24 62.31 -54.53
CA LYS A 176 -18.75 60.97 -54.13
C LYS A 176 -17.67 61.03 -53.05
N GLU A 177 -17.02 62.16 -52.82
CA GLU A 177 -16.25 62.40 -51.58
C GLU A 177 -17.16 62.75 -50.38
N GLY A 178 -18.37 63.28 -50.64
CA GLY A 178 -19.42 63.47 -49.63
C GLY A 178 -20.11 62.17 -49.19
N GLU A 179 -20.71 61.42 -50.12
CA GLU A 179 -21.66 60.33 -49.78
C GLU A 179 -21.38 58.95 -50.40
N LEU A 180 -20.14 58.64 -50.78
CA LEU A 180 -19.72 57.23 -50.69
C LEU A 180 -19.30 56.91 -49.25
N HIS A 181 -20.09 56.05 -48.59
CA HIS A 181 -19.58 55.24 -47.47
C HIS A 181 -18.53 54.26 -48.01
N SER A 182 -17.33 54.77 -48.29
CA SER A 182 -16.13 53.95 -48.38
C SER A 182 -16.05 53.07 -47.14
N TYR A 183 -15.66 51.81 -47.29
CA TYR A 183 -15.58 50.89 -46.16
C TYR A 183 -14.33 51.22 -45.34
N ILE A 184 -14.39 52.32 -44.59
CA ILE A 184 -13.31 52.81 -43.72
C ILE A 184 -12.99 51.67 -42.76
N ASN A 185 -11.86 51.01 -43.00
CA ASN A 185 -11.32 50.02 -42.09
C ASN A 185 -10.98 50.76 -40.78
N LYS A 186 -11.85 50.66 -39.78
CA LYS A 186 -11.76 51.34 -38.46
C LYS A 186 -10.60 50.82 -37.60
N GLY A 187 -9.61 50.18 -38.22
CA GLY A 187 -8.52 49.45 -37.59
C GLY A 187 -9.03 48.30 -36.72
N GLY A 188 -8.27 48.03 -35.67
CA GLY A 188 -8.51 46.94 -34.74
C GLY A 188 -7.46 45.84 -34.87
N ARG A 189 -7.03 45.32 -33.73
CA ARG A 189 -6.02 44.25 -33.67
C ARG A 189 -6.54 43.00 -34.40
N PRO A 190 -5.78 42.42 -35.36
CA PRO A 190 -6.17 41.19 -36.04
C PRO A 190 -6.56 40.07 -35.06
N ARG A 191 -7.69 39.39 -35.34
CA ARG A 191 -8.24 38.36 -34.46
C ARG A 191 -7.35 37.11 -34.46
N GLN A 192 -6.46 37.04 -33.47
CA GLN A 192 -5.64 35.85 -33.22
C GLN A 192 -6.51 34.59 -33.04
N HIS A 193 -5.94 33.45 -33.42
CA HIS A 193 -6.53 32.12 -33.28
C HIS A 193 -6.82 31.80 -31.80
N LEU A 194 -7.88 31.04 -31.52
CA LEU A 194 -8.38 30.83 -30.16
C LEU A 194 -7.36 30.15 -29.23
N LEU A 195 -6.52 29.26 -29.78
CA LEU A 195 -5.52 28.52 -29.00
C LEU A 195 -4.28 29.33 -28.64
N SER A 196 -3.96 30.43 -29.36
CA SER A 196 -2.83 31.31 -29.03
C SER A 196 -3.21 32.49 -28.13
N LEU A 197 -4.45 32.52 -27.63
CA LEU A 197 -4.94 33.55 -26.71
C LEU A 197 -4.78 33.15 -25.24
N THR A 198 -4.48 34.13 -24.38
CA THR A 198 -4.49 33.93 -22.92
C THR A 198 -5.89 33.61 -22.41
N ARG A 199 -5.99 32.92 -21.26
CA ARG A 199 -7.29 32.53 -20.64
C ARG A 199 -8.27 33.70 -20.48
N ARG A 200 -7.79 34.94 -20.22
CA ARG A 200 -8.65 36.14 -20.14
C ARG A 200 -9.21 36.54 -21.50
N ALA A 201 -8.39 36.50 -22.56
CA ALA A 201 -8.83 36.78 -23.92
C ALA A 201 -9.74 35.67 -24.48
N GLN A 202 -9.46 34.40 -24.19
CA GLN A 202 -10.35 33.28 -24.50
C GLN A 202 -11.72 33.44 -23.83
N LYS A 203 -11.77 33.71 -22.51
CA LYS A 203 -13.03 34.00 -21.79
C LYS A 203 -13.81 35.17 -22.42
N HIS A 204 -13.12 36.22 -22.88
CA HIS A 204 -13.76 37.37 -23.52
C HIS A 204 -14.30 37.04 -24.93
N ARG A 205 -13.54 36.26 -25.73
CA ARG A 205 -13.95 35.82 -27.08
C ARG A 205 -15.13 34.84 -27.06
N LEU A 206 -15.14 33.92 -26.09
CA LEU A 206 -16.17 32.89 -25.92
C LEU A 206 -17.34 33.31 -25.02
N ARG A 207 -17.42 34.60 -24.63
CA ARG A 207 -18.37 35.06 -23.58
C ARG A 207 -19.83 34.75 -23.90
N GLU A 208 -20.20 34.82 -25.18
CA GLU A 208 -21.60 34.67 -25.61
C GLU A 208 -21.98 33.20 -25.79
N LEU A 209 -21.13 32.41 -26.47
CA LEU A 209 -21.28 30.96 -26.51
C LEU A 209 -21.32 30.35 -25.10
N LYS A 210 -20.52 30.88 -24.14
CA LYS A 210 -20.60 30.45 -22.74
C LYS A 210 -21.95 30.79 -22.09
N ARG A 211 -22.59 31.91 -22.42
CA ARG A 211 -23.95 32.23 -21.93
C ARG A 211 -24.98 31.27 -22.52
N GLN A 212 -24.91 31.02 -23.83
CA GLN A 212 -25.80 30.11 -24.54
C GLN A 212 -25.71 28.67 -24.00
N VAL A 213 -24.49 28.12 -23.88
CA VAL A 213 -24.27 26.78 -23.30
C VAL A 213 -24.67 26.71 -21.83
N LYS A 214 -24.48 27.80 -21.06
CA LYS A 214 -24.96 27.88 -19.68
C LYS A 214 -26.50 27.83 -19.62
N ALA A 215 -27.19 28.66 -20.40
CA ALA A 215 -28.66 28.70 -20.41
C ALA A 215 -29.29 27.39 -20.93
N PHE A 216 -28.65 26.74 -21.90
CA PHE A 216 -29.02 25.38 -22.33
C PHE A 216 -28.88 24.37 -21.18
N ALA A 217 -27.72 24.33 -20.51
CA ALA A 217 -27.50 23.41 -19.40
C ALA A 217 -28.47 23.65 -18.23
N GLU A 218 -28.78 24.90 -17.91
CA GLU A 218 -29.77 25.26 -16.88
C GLU A 218 -31.22 24.89 -17.26
N LYS A 219 -31.53 24.74 -18.55
CA LYS A 219 -32.88 24.38 -19.02
C LYS A 219 -33.09 22.88 -19.17
N GLU A 220 -32.13 22.16 -19.76
CA GLU A 220 -32.30 20.74 -20.13
C GLU A 220 -31.54 19.77 -19.21
N GLU A 221 -30.45 20.20 -18.56
CA GLU A 221 -29.41 19.32 -17.97
C GLU A 221 -29.10 19.68 -16.50
N GLY A 222 -30.08 20.23 -15.78
CA GLY A 222 -29.98 20.58 -14.34
C GLY A 222 -28.89 21.58 -13.97
N GLY A 223 -28.25 22.23 -14.95
CA GLY A 223 -27.13 23.14 -14.77
C GLY A 223 -25.72 22.51 -14.88
N ASP A 224 -25.55 21.23 -15.23
CA ASP A 224 -24.20 20.64 -15.39
C ASP A 224 -23.50 21.04 -16.71
N ILE A 225 -23.03 22.28 -16.72
CA ILE A 225 -22.16 22.86 -17.77
C ILE A 225 -20.90 22.01 -18.00
N LYS A 226 -20.40 21.27 -16.98
CA LYS A 226 -19.19 20.45 -17.12
C LYS A 226 -19.48 19.19 -17.93
N ALA A 227 -20.58 18.48 -17.65
CA ALA A 227 -21.03 17.35 -18.46
C ALA A 227 -21.31 17.80 -19.91
N VAL A 228 -22.17 18.81 -20.09
CA VAL A 228 -22.56 19.33 -21.41
C VAL A 228 -21.36 19.75 -22.26
N CYS A 229 -20.45 20.57 -21.73
CA CYS A 229 -19.24 20.98 -22.47
C CYS A 229 -18.33 19.79 -22.83
N MET A 230 -18.31 18.74 -22.01
CA MET A 230 -17.45 17.58 -22.23
C MET A 230 -18.03 16.64 -23.28
N THR A 231 -19.34 16.35 -23.22
CA THR A 231 -20.06 15.57 -24.23
C THR A 231 -19.98 16.26 -25.59
N LEU A 232 -20.18 17.58 -25.66
CA LEU A 232 -19.99 18.36 -26.89
C LEU A 232 -18.57 18.23 -27.46
N PHE A 233 -17.54 18.17 -26.62
CA PHE A 233 -16.15 18.04 -27.09
C PHE A 233 -15.81 16.59 -27.52
N LEU A 234 -16.29 15.57 -26.80
CA LEU A 234 -16.19 14.16 -27.21
C LEU A 234 -16.88 13.91 -28.55
N LEU A 235 -18.09 14.44 -28.74
CA LEU A 235 -18.82 14.36 -30.01
C LEU A 235 -18.07 15.12 -31.13
N ALA A 236 -17.48 16.29 -30.84
CA ALA A 236 -16.69 17.03 -31.82
C ALA A 236 -15.37 16.33 -32.22
N LEU A 237 -14.76 15.54 -31.33
CA LEU A 237 -13.61 14.69 -31.65
C LEU A 237 -14.04 13.46 -32.48
N ARG A 238 -15.12 12.79 -32.08
CA ARG A 238 -15.67 11.63 -32.80
C ARG A 238 -16.16 12.02 -34.21
N ALA A 239 -16.80 13.17 -34.38
CA ALA A 239 -17.21 13.73 -35.67
C ALA A 239 -16.04 14.17 -36.59
N LYS A 240 -14.81 14.22 -36.07
CA LYS A 240 -13.57 14.42 -36.85
C LYS A 240 -12.79 13.12 -37.08
N ASN A 241 -13.34 11.98 -36.67
CA ASN A 241 -12.68 10.67 -36.62
C ASN A 241 -11.45 10.63 -35.68
N GLU A 242 -11.32 11.57 -34.73
CA GLU A 242 -10.22 11.63 -33.75
C GLU A 242 -10.49 10.68 -32.55
N HIS A 243 -10.99 9.46 -32.82
CA HIS A 243 -11.49 8.51 -31.80
C HIS A 243 -10.53 8.30 -30.64
N LYS A 244 -9.24 7.99 -30.93
CA LYS A 244 -8.20 7.82 -29.90
C LYS A 244 -8.09 9.01 -28.93
N GLN A 245 -8.28 10.25 -29.40
CA GLN A 245 -8.25 11.43 -28.52
C GLN A 245 -9.54 11.54 -27.68
N ALA A 246 -10.69 11.16 -28.22
CA ALA A 246 -11.93 11.06 -27.46
C ALA A 246 -11.81 9.99 -26.36
N ASP A 247 -11.22 8.84 -26.66
CA ASP A 247 -11.09 7.72 -25.72
C ASP A 247 -10.00 8.00 -24.66
N GLU A 248 -8.89 8.67 -25.02
CA GLU A 248 -7.92 9.20 -24.05
C GLU A 248 -8.54 10.27 -23.12
N LEU A 249 -9.40 11.16 -23.65
CA LEU A 249 -10.13 12.16 -22.87
C LEU A 249 -11.14 11.49 -21.93
N GLU A 250 -11.91 10.53 -22.42
CA GLU A 250 -12.92 9.80 -21.65
C GLU A 250 -12.25 8.98 -20.53
N ALA A 251 -11.10 8.35 -20.80
CA ALA A 251 -10.28 7.71 -19.77
C ALA A 251 -9.75 8.72 -18.73
N ILE A 252 -9.36 9.93 -19.13
CA ILE A 252 -8.96 11.00 -18.18
C ILE A 252 -10.15 11.43 -17.31
N MET A 253 -11.36 11.56 -17.88
CA MET A 253 -12.59 11.90 -17.14
C MET A 253 -12.96 10.83 -16.11
N GLN A 254 -12.88 9.56 -16.50
CA GLN A 254 -13.18 8.39 -15.65
C GLN A 254 -12.07 8.10 -14.61
N GLY A 255 -11.04 8.95 -14.49
CA GLY A 255 -9.91 8.74 -13.56
C GLY A 255 -8.95 7.61 -13.97
N ARG A 256 -9.12 7.04 -15.16
CA ARG A 256 -8.31 5.96 -15.76
C ARG A 256 -7.07 6.47 -16.50
N GLY A 257 -6.98 7.79 -16.73
CA GLY A 257 -5.88 8.48 -17.41
C GLY A 257 -4.51 8.43 -16.70
N SER A 258 -3.58 9.32 -17.10
CA SER A 258 -2.19 9.25 -16.62
C SER A 258 -1.97 9.65 -15.15
N GLY A 259 -2.93 10.34 -14.52
CA GLY A 259 -2.95 10.58 -13.08
C GLY A 259 -3.63 9.42 -12.33
N LEU A 260 -2.96 8.86 -11.33
CA LEU A 260 -3.49 7.78 -10.49
C LEU A 260 -4.56 8.30 -9.51
N HIS A 261 -5.55 7.47 -9.19
CA HIS A 261 -6.52 7.80 -8.14
C HIS A 261 -5.84 7.91 -6.75
N PRO A 262 -6.30 8.79 -5.83
CA PRO A 262 -5.70 8.92 -4.49
C PRO A 262 -5.66 7.61 -3.69
N ALA A 263 -6.66 6.74 -3.82
CA ALA A 263 -6.65 5.42 -3.19
C ALA A 263 -5.52 4.51 -3.71
N VAL A 264 -5.25 4.50 -5.02
CA VAL A 264 -4.12 3.76 -5.61
C VAL A 264 -2.78 4.34 -5.14
N CYS A 265 -2.69 5.67 -5.02
CA CYS A 265 -1.52 6.33 -4.45
C CYS A 265 -1.28 5.96 -2.98
N LEU A 266 -2.36 5.84 -2.19
CA LEU A 266 -2.33 5.41 -0.80
C LEU A 266 -1.92 3.93 -0.68
N ALA A 267 -2.50 3.05 -1.50
CA ALA A 267 -2.14 1.64 -1.58
C ALA A 267 -0.65 1.45 -1.84
N ILE A 268 -0.09 2.19 -2.82
CA ILE A 268 1.35 2.19 -3.11
C ILE A 268 2.14 2.70 -1.88
N ARG A 269 1.78 3.85 -1.29
CA ARG A 269 2.48 4.43 -0.12
C ARG A 269 2.60 3.42 1.03
N ILE A 270 1.47 2.81 1.39
CA ILE A 270 1.35 1.90 2.54
C ILE A 270 2.05 0.56 2.26
N ASN A 271 1.69 -0.14 1.18
CA ASN A 271 2.22 -1.48 0.89
C ASN A 271 3.72 -1.50 0.55
N THR A 272 4.28 -0.38 0.09
CA THR A 272 5.74 -0.23 -0.13
C THR A 272 6.49 0.37 1.08
N PHE A 273 5.79 0.58 2.21
CA PHE A 273 6.33 1.13 3.46
C PHE A 273 6.94 2.54 3.35
N LEU A 274 6.57 3.33 2.34
CA LEU A 274 7.09 4.68 2.14
C LEU A 274 6.58 5.62 3.25
N SER A 275 7.50 6.30 3.93
CA SER A 275 7.15 7.39 4.83
C SER A 275 6.53 8.56 4.03
N CYS A 276 5.72 9.38 4.69
CA CYS A 276 5.12 10.56 4.06
C CYS A 276 6.17 11.47 3.40
N SER A 277 7.36 11.59 4.01
CA SER A 277 8.49 12.37 3.48
C SER A 277 9.12 11.72 2.25
N GLN A 278 9.32 10.40 2.24
CA GLN A 278 9.84 9.66 1.07
C GLN A 278 8.85 9.73 -0.10
N TYR A 279 7.56 9.49 0.18
CA TYR A 279 6.50 9.63 -0.81
C TYR A 279 6.41 11.06 -1.38
N HIS A 280 6.55 12.09 -0.54
CA HIS A 280 6.53 13.48 -1.01
C HIS A 280 7.72 13.83 -1.90
N LYS A 281 8.93 13.33 -1.59
CA LYS A 281 10.11 13.44 -2.48
C LYS A 281 9.80 12.80 -3.84
N MET A 282 9.34 11.55 -3.87
CA MET A 282 8.98 10.83 -5.10
C MET A 282 7.92 11.59 -5.93
N TYR A 283 6.82 12.02 -5.30
CA TYR A 283 5.77 12.83 -5.93
C TYR A 283 6.34 14.12 -6.56
N ARG A 284 7.18 14.86 -5.83
CA ARG A 284 7.76 16.13 -6.30
C ARG A 284 8.70 15.90 -7.48
N THR A 285 9.59 14.91 -7.41
CA THR A 285 10.53 14.59 -8.50
C THR A 285 9.81 14.13 -9.77
N VAL A 286 8.88 13.17 -9.66
CA VAL A 286 8.13 12.67 -10.83
C VAL A 286 7.30 13.78 -11.49
N LYS A 287 6.66 14.64 -10.69
CA LYS A 287 5.88 15.78 -11.21
C LYS A 287 6.75 16.85 -11.86
N ALA A 288 7.96 17.09 -11.35
CA ALA A 288 8.92 18.03 -11.94
C ALA A 288 9.48 17.51 -13.28
N VAL A 289 9.93 16.24 -13.32
CA VAL A 289 10.57 15.65 -14.51
C VAL A 289 9.57 15.40 -15.64
N THR A 290 8.35 14.94 -15.35
CA THR A 290 7.36 14.60 -16.39
C THR A 290 6.43 15.77 -16.77
N GLY A 291 6.42 16.85 -15.99
CA GLY A 291 5.41 17.91 -16.07
C GLY A 291 3.98 17.47 -15.74
N ARG A 292 3.74 16.19 -15.42
CA ARG A 292 2.41 15.59 -15.22
C ARG A 292 2.22 15.15 -13.77
N GLN A 293 1.02 15.33 -13.22
CA GLN A 293 0.67 14.86 -11.88
C GLN A 293 0.24 13.38 -11.93
N ILE A 294 1.21 12.48 -12.02
CA ILE A 294 0.99 11.02 -12.02
C ILE A 294 0.59 10.54 -10.62
N PHE A 295 1.41 10.86 -9.61
CA PHE A 295 1.09 10.65 -8.20
C PHE A 295 0.30 11.83 -7.63
N GLN A 296 -0.47 11.58 -6.57
CA GLN A 296 -1.30 12.60 -5.92
C GLN A 296 -0.61 13.23 -4.69
N PRO A 297 -0.88 14.50 -4.35
CA PRO A 297 -0.28 15.15 -3.18
C PRO A 297 -0.79 14.56 -1.87
N LEU A 298 0.03 14.62 -0.80
CA LEU A 298 -0.27 14.02 0.50
C LEU A 298 -1.65 14.42 1.10
N HIS A 299 -2.16 15.62 0.83
CA HIS A 299 -3.48 16.01 1.33
C HIS A 299 -4.61 15.18 0.69
N ALA A 300 -4.50 14.79 -0.58
CA ALA A 300 -5.47 13.94 -1.24
C ALA A 300 -5.43 12.51 -0.68
N LEU A 301 -4.23 12.01 -0.32
CA LEU A 301 -4.08 10.73 0.38
C LEU A 301 -4.67 10.81 1.80
N ARG A 302 -4.50 11.92 2.52
CA ARG A 302 -5.14 12.16 3.83
C ARG A 302 -6.67 12.26 3.77
N THR A 303 -7.23 12.73 2.66
CA THR A 303 -8.69 12.68 2.45
C THR A 303 -9.14 11.25 2.16
N ALA A 304 -8.41 10.51 1.32
CA ALA A 304 -8.73 9.12 0.97
C ALA A 304 -8.57 8.14 2.16
N GLU A 305 -7.58 8.35 3.03
CA GLU A 305 -7.34 7.45 4.17
C GLU A 305 -8.42 7.56 5.27
N LYS A 306 -9.23 8.64 5.29
CA LYS A 306 -10.40 8.73 6.20
C LYS A 306 -11.44 7.64 5.95
N ALA A 307 -11.73 7.32 4.69
CA ALA A 307 -12.75 6.34 4.32
C ALA A 307 -12.33 4.88 4.59
N LEU A 308 -11.13 4.67 5.14
CA LEU A 308 -10.55 3.36 5.46
C LEU A 308 -10.14 3.27 6.94
N LEU A 309 -10.67 4.17 7.79
CA LEU A 309 -10.44 4.20 9.22
C LEU A 309 -11.80 4.10 9.97
N PRO A 310 -11.81 3.51 11.18
CA PRO A 310 -12.97 3.54 12.07
C PRO A 310 -13.46 4.98 12.32
N GLY A 311 -14.77 5.13 12.47
CA GLY A 311 -15.43 6.42 12.63
C GLY A 311 -15.91 7.10 11.32
N TYR A 312 -15.91 6.40 10.17
CA TYR A 312 -16.35 6.97 8.88
C TYR A 312 -17.72 6.50 8.38
N HIS A 313 -18.14 5.28 8.72
CA HIS A 313 -19.40 4.70 8.22
C HIS A 313 -20.49 4.72 9.30
N PRO A 314 -21.76 5.02 8.95
CA PRO A 314 -22.89 4.83 9.85
C PRO A 314 -23.19 3.33 10.02
N PHE A 315 -23.73 2.98 11.18
CA PHE A 315 -24.18 1.63 11.55
C PHE A 315 -25.10 1.72 12.77
N GLU A 316 -25.91 0.70 13.01
CA GLU A 316 -26.79 0.60 14.18
C GLU A 316 -26.66 -0.79 14.82
N TRP A 317 -27.00 -0.91 16.11
CA TRP A 317 -27.02 -2.18 16.83
C TRP A 317 -28.42 -2.45 17.37
N ASN A 318 -28.92 -3.66 17.16
CA ASN A 318 -30.25 -4.09 17.58
C ASN A 318 -30.17 -5.41 18.40
N PRO A 319 -30.48 -5.39 19.71
CA PRO A 319 -30.75 -4.21 20.54
C PRO A 319 -29.49 -3.33 20.74
N PRO A 320 -29.64 -2.05 21.15
CA PRO A 320 -28.51 -1.18 21.45
C PRO A 320 -27.55 -1.78 22.48
N LEU A 321 -26.25 -1.66 22.24
CA LEU A 321 -25.20 -2.22 23.08
C LEU A 321 -25.20 -1.62 24.49
N LYS A 322 -25.19 -2.48 25.51
CA LYS A 322 -25.04 -2.07 26.92
C LYS A 322 -23.68 -1.40 27.12
N ASN A 323 -23.67 -0.24 27.79
CA ASN A 323 -22.48 0.54 28.16
C ASN A 323 -21.59 1.02 27.00
N VAL A 324 -22.05 0.94 25.74
CA VAL A 324 -21.32 1.47 24.57
C VAL A 324 -22.09 2.66 23.98
N SER A 325 -21.38 3.72 23.58
CA SER A 325 -22.00 4.91 22.98
C SER A 325 -22.53 4.62 21.57
N THR A 326 -23.75 5.09 21.28
CA THR A 326 -24.39 5.02 19.95
C THR A 326 -23.73 5.92 18.90
N ASN A 327 -22.80 6.80 19.27
CA ASN A 327 -22.08 7.63 18.30
C ASN A 327 -21.23 6.75 17.37
N THR A 328 -21.42 6.87 16.06
CA THR A 328 -20.71 6.12 15.03
C THR A 328 -19.41 6.79 14.56
N GLU A 329 -19.24 8.10 14.78
CA GLU A 329 -18.09 8.90 14.32
C GLU A 329 -16.82 8.77 15.21
N VAL A 330 -16.65 7.62 15.88
CA VAL A 330 -15.56 7.39 16.84
C VAL A 330 -14.36 6.73 16.16
N GLY A 331 -13.28 7.49 16.04
CA GLY A 331 -11.99 7.04 15.49
C GLY A 331 -11.03 6.49 16.54
N ILE A 332 -9.76 6.95 16.51
CA ILE A 332 -8.76 6.60 17.53
C ILE A 332 -9.08 7.34 18.83
N ILE A 333 -9.20 6.57 19.91
CA ILE A 333 -9.47 7.05 21.27
C ILE A 333 -8.30 6.73 22.20
N ASP A 334 -8.29 7.36 23.38
CA ASP A 334 -7.30 7.08 24.41
C ASP A 334 -7.50 5.68 25.00
N GLY A 335 -6.44 4.88 25.10
CA GLY A 335 -6.54 3.54 25.68
C GLY A 335 -6.90 3.61 27.17
N LEU A 336 -6.44 4.67 27.85
CA LEU A 336 -6.76 4.98 29.25
C LEU A 336 -8.27 5.08 29.51
N SER A 337 -9.11 5.31 28.49
CA SER A 337 -10.58 5.25 28.54
C SER A 337 -11.26 6.08 29.67
N GLY A 338 -10.57 7.07 30.25
CA GLY A 338 -11.06 7.90 31.35
C GLY A 338 -10.47 7.60 32.74
N LEU A 339 -9.45 6.74 32.86
CA LEU A 339 -8.67 6.56 34.09
C LEU A 339 -8.22 7.93 34.66
N PRO A 340 -8.38 8.17 35.97
CA PRO A 340 -7.94 9.41 36.59
C PRO A 340 -6.42 9.49 36.61
N LEU A 341 -5.90 10.72 36.60
CA LEU A 341 -4.47 11.02 36.59
C LEU A 341 -4.12 11.96 37.75
N SER A 342 -4.76 11.77 38.92
CA SER A 342 -4.34 12.49 40.13
C SER A 342 -3.04 11.93 40.69
N ILE A 343 -2.39 12.70 41.56
CA ILE A 343 -1.21 12.27 42.32
C ILE A 343 -1.65 11.34 43.49
N ASP A 344 -2.93 11.40 43.88
CA ASP A 344 -3.54 10.59 44.94
C ASP A 344 -3.98 9.19 44.46
N ASP A 345 -4.07 8.99 43.14
CA ASP A 345 -4.49 7.74 42.50
C ASP A 345 -3.31 6.81 42.19
N TYR A 346 -3.58 5.60 41.72
CA TYR A 346 -2.54 4.66 41.28
C TYR A 346 -1.77 5.21 40.06
N PRO A 347 -0.42 5.18 40.04
CA PRO A 347 0.36 5.82 39.00
C PRO A 347 0.18 5.16 37.62
N VAL A 348 -0.23 5.96 36.63
CA VAL A 348 -0.52 5.50 35.27
C VAL A 348 0.73 5.64 34.37
N ASP A 349 1.72 4.79 34.59
CA ASP A 349 2.98 4.73 33.81
C ASP A 349 2.82 3.99 32.45
N THR A 350 1.71 4.25 31.74
CA THR A 350 1.44 3.70 30.41
C THR A 350 0.96 4.74 29.41
N ILE A 351 1.17 4.46 28.13
CA ILE A 351 0.60 5.20 27.00
C ILE A 351 -0.08 4.20 26.08
N ALA A 352 -1.39 4.30 25.95
CA ALA A 352 -2.21 3.40 25.13
C ALA A 352 -3.08 4.18 24.13
N LYS A 353 -3.31 3.61 22.94
CA LYS A 353 -4.29 4.10 21.96
C LYS A 353 -5.04 2.91 21.36
N ARG A 354 -6.36 3.05 21.22
CA ARG A 354 -7.25 2.01 20.69
C ARG A 354 -8.29 2.57 19.74
N PHE A 355 -8.95 1.69 19.00
CA PHE A 355 -10.28 1.98 18.45
C PHE A 355 -11.36 1.46 19.42
N ARG A 356 -12.60 1.92 19.25
CA ARG A 356 -13.77 1.24 19.80
C ARG A 356 -14.05 -0.02 18.97
N TYR A 357 -14.35 -1.14 19.60
CA TYR A 357 -14.30 -2.45 18.95
C TYR A 357 -15.36 -2.59 17.85
N ASP A 358 -16.60 -2.18 18.11
CA ASP A 358 -17.69 -2.13 17.12
C ASP A 358 -17.33 -1.29 15.88
N ALA A 359 -16.80 -0.08 16.07
CA ALA A 359 -16.40 0.81 14.99
C ALA A 359 -15.23 0.22 14.16
N ALA A 360 -14.35 -0.55 14.80
CA ALA A 360 -13.31 -1.31 14.12
C ALA A 360 -13.88 -2.48 13.30
N LEU A 361 -14.86 -3.23 13.83
CA LEU A 361 -15.52 -4.32 13.10
C LEU A 361 -16.31 -3.80 11.89
N VAL A 362 -17.04 -2.71 12.04
CA VAL A 362 -17.75 -2.03 10.93
C VAL A 362 -16.78 -1.61 9.84
N CYS A 363 -15.67 -0.96 10.19
CA CYS A 363 -14.64 -0.58 9.23
C CYS A 363 -13.96 -1.79 8.57
N ALA A 364 -13.79 -2.90 9.30
CA ALA A 364 -13.26 -4.15 8.76
C ALA A 364 -14.21 -4.82 7.75
N LEU A 365 -15.51 -4.91 8.06
CA LEU A 365 -16.51 -5.44 7.13
C LEU A 365 -16.65 -4.56 5.88
N LYS A 366 -16.57 -3.23 6.02
CA LYS A 366 -16.58 -2.28 4.91
C LYS A 366 -15.35 -2.38 4.00
N ASP A 367 -14.16 -2.56 4.57
CA ASP A 367 -12.92 -2.86 3.84
C ASP A 367 -12.98 -4.19 3.05
N MET A 368 -13.94 -5.06 3.38
CA MET A 368 -14.17 -6.38 2.79
C MET A 368 -15.45 -6.47 1.94
N GLU A 369 -16.15 -5.36 1.68
CA GLU A 369 -17.47 -5.34 1.01
C GLU A 369 -17.44 -6.02 -0.37
N GLU A 370 -16.40 -5.75 -1.17
CA GLU A 370 -16.22 -6.40 -2.48
C GLU A 370 -15.98 -7.92 -2.35
N GLU A 371 -15.23 -8.37 -1.34
CA GLU A 371 -14.94 -9.81 -1.13
C GLU A 371 -16.19 -10.58 -0.66
N ILE A 372 -17.08 -9.94 0.11
CA ILE A 372 -18.35 -10.52 0.55
C ILE A 372 -19.33 -10.64 -0.62
N LEU A 373 -19.47 -9.60 -1.45
CA LEU A 373 -20.36 -9.61 -2.62
C LEU A 373 -19.85 -10.57 -3.73
N GLU A 374 -18.54 -10.60 -3.98
CA GLU A 374 -17.93 -11.60 -4.89
C GLU A 374 -18.14 -13.03 -4.35
N GLY A 375 -18.04 -13.24 -3.03
CA GLY A 375 -18.29 -14.52 -2.38
C GLY A 375 -19.75 -15.00 -2.45
N MET A 376 -20.74 -14.10 -2.32
CA MET A 376 -22.16 -14.43 -2.48
C MET A 376 -22.45 -14.92 -3.91
N LYS A 377 -21.95 -14.19 -4.91
CA LYS A 377 -22.04 -14.59 -6.33
C LYS A 377 -21.40 -15.94 -6.61
N ALA A 378 -20.22 -16.20 -6.03
CA ALA A 378 -19.54 -17.49 -6.12
C ALA A 378 -20.27 -18.66 -5.42
N LYS A 379 -21.36 -18.39 -4.69
CA LYS A 379 -22.25 -19.39 -4.07
C LYS A 379 -23.65 -19.42 -4.69
N ASN A 380 -23.88 -18.73 -5.81
CA ASN A 380 -25.19 -18.54 -6.44
C ASN A 380 -26.23 -17.97 -5.46
N LEU A 381 -25.80 -17.07 -4.57
CA LEU A 381 -26.66 -16.34 -3.63
C LEU A 381 -26.95 -14.94 -4.18
N ASP A 382 -28.20 -14.50 -4.04
CA ASP A 382 -28.67 -13.22 -4.54
C ASP A 382 -28.04 -12.02 -3.82
N ASP A 383 -27.63 -11.01 -4.61
CA ASP A 383 -27.02 -9.77 -4.10
C ASP A 383 -27.91 -9.05 -3.07
N TYR A 384 -29.22 -9.16 -3.16
CA TYR A 384 -30.16 -8.47 -2.28
C TYR A 384 -30.40 -9.17 -0.92
N LEU A 385 -29.80 -10.34 -0.67
CA LEU A 385 -29.89 -11.03 0.63
C LEU A 385 -29.29 -10.17 1.75
N ASN A 386 -30.04 -10.04 2.85
CA ASN A 386 -29.75 -9.16 3.98
C ASN A 386 -29.28 -9.88 5.26
N GLY A 387 -29.36 -11.21 5.34
CA GLY A 387 -28.75 -12.01 6.41
C GLY A 387 -29.76 -12.90 7.16
N PRO A 388 -29.47 -13.29 8.42
CA PRO A 388 -28.31 -12.91 9.22
C PRO A 388 -27.00 -13.56 8.73
N PHE A 389 -25.94 -12.76 8.63
CA PHE A 389 -24.58 -13.24 8.39
C PHE A 389 -23.90 -13.53 9.74
N THR A 390 -23.16 -14.63 9.84
CA THR A 390 -22.33 -14.95 11.01
C THR A 390 -20.85 -14.71 10.68
N VAL A 391 -20.22 -13.82 11.44
CA VAL A 391 -18.81 -13.41 11.28
C VAL A 391 -18.00 -14.03 12.41
N VAL A 392 -17.02 -14.88 12.07
CA VAL A 392 -16.15 -15.50 13.07
C VAL A 392 -14.83 -14.75 13.14
N ILE A 393 -14.47 -14.29 14.34
CA ILE A 393 -13.31 -13.43 14.62
C ILE A 393 -12.29 -14.23 15.43
N LYS A 394 -11.04 -14.33 14.94
CA LYS A 394 -9.90 -14.70 15.77
C LYS A 394 -9.42 -13.48 16.53
N GLU A 395 -9.35 -13.56 17.85
CA GLU A 395 -8.74 -12.54 18.70
C GLU A 395 -7.34 -12.99 19.13
N SER A 396 -6.42 -12.03 19.25
CA SER A 396 -5.02 -12.29 19.57
C SER A 396 -4.44 -11.15 20.42
N CYS A 397 -3.72 -11.51 21.49
CA CYS A 397 -2.98 -10.56 22.31
C CYS A 397 -1.57 -11.12 22.58
N ASP A 398 -0.56 -10.25 22.57
CA ASP A 398 0.84 -10.66 22.68
C ASP A 398 1.72 -9.51 23.22
N GLY A 399 2.76 -9.88 23.98
CA GLY A 399 3.69 -8.97 24.65
C GLY A 399 5.04 -8.85 23.94
N MET A 400 5.57 -7.64 23.89
CA MET A 400 6.78 -7.28 23.16
C MET A 400 7.84 -6.69 24.10
N GLY A 401 8.89 -7.46 24.40
CA GLY A 401 10.11 -6.92 25.00
C GLY A 401 10.94 -6.06 24.04
N ASP A 402 12.00 -5.41 24.53
CA ASP A 402 12.95 -4.60 23.74
C ASP A 402 12.28 -3.44 22.95
N VAL A 403 11.29 -2.78 23.53
CA VAL A 403 10.55 -1.66 22.93
C VAL A 403 11.01 -0.35 23.58
N SER A 404 12.24 0.06 23.25
CA SER A 404 12.95 1.15 23.95
C SER A 404 12.12 2.42 24.20
N GLU A 405 12.28 3.05 25.36
CA GLU A 405 11.64 4.33 25.66
C GLU A 405 12.09 5.43 24.68
N LYS A 406 11.29 6.49 24.54
CA LYS A 406 11.67 7.71 23.82
C LYS A 406 11.78 8.88 24.79
N HIS A 407 12.89 9.62 24.72
CA HIS A 407 13.06 10.90 25.39
C HIS A 407 11.94 11.89 25.00
N GLY A 408 11.46 12.67 25.96
CA GLY A 408 10.40 13.66 25.78
C GLY A 408 9.44 13.71 26.97
N SER A 409 8.48 14.62 26.94
CA SER A 409 7.43 14.72 27.95
C SER A 409 6.41 13.58 27.87
N GLY A 410 5.86 13.21 29.03
CA GLY A 410 4.96 12.07 29.25
C GLY A 410 5.38 11.31 30.53
N PRO A 411 4.55 10.38 31.03
CA PRO A 411 4.91 9.51 32.16
C PRO A 411 6.15 8.67 31.84
N ALA A 412 6.77 8.07 32.84
CA ALA A 412 7.72 6.98 32.59
C ALA A 412 6.95 5.85 31.91
N VAL A 413 7.55 5.16 30.94
CA VAL A 413 6.90 4.00 30.30
C VAL A 413 7.86 2.82 30.23
N PRO A 414 7.41 1.58 30.50
CA PRO A 414 8.26 0.42 30.42
C PRO A 414 8.78 0.20 29.00
N GLU A 415 9.97 -0.39 28.85
CA GLU A 415 10.53 -0.77 27.53
C GLU A 415 9.86 -2.02 26.93
N LYS A 416 8.55 -2.16 27.17
CA LYS A 416 7.67 -3.23 26.73
C LYS A 416 6.43 -2.63 26.07
N ALA A 417 5.79 -3.40 25.19
CA ALA A 417 4.50 -3.05 24.63
C ALA A 417 3.60 -4.28 24.54
N VAL A 418 2.29 -4.09 24.71
CA VAL A 418 1.28 -5.12 24.47
C VAL A 418 0.42 -4.69 23.30
N ARG A 419 0.06 -5.64 22.42
CA ARG A 419 -0.85 -5.40 21.30
C ARG A 419 -1.99 -6.39 21.27
N PHE A 420 -3.20 -5.84 21.34
CA PHE A 420 -4.44 -6.56 21.07
C PHE A 420 -4.85 -6.35 19.61
N SER A 421 -5.24 -7.44 18.94
CA SER A 421 -5.51 -7.50 17.51
C SER A 421 -6.59 -8.54 17.19
N PHE A 422 -7.21 -8.43 16.02
CA PHE A 422 -8.18 -9.41 15.54
C PHE A 422 -8.04 -9.69 14.04
N THR A 423 -8.54 -10.86 13.61
CA THR A 423 -8.63 -11.28 12.21
C THR A 423 -10.05 -11.78 11.94
N VAL A 424 -10.70 -11.29 10.88
CA VAL A 424 -11.93 -11.89 10.36
C VAL A 424 -11.58 -13.21 9.68
N MET A 425 -11.98 -14.34 10.25
CA MET A 425 -11.55 -15.67 9.82
C MET A 425 -12.45 -16.24 8.73
N ASN A 426 -13.76 -16.13 8.89
CA ASN A 426 -14.75 -16.51 7.89
C ASN A 426 -16.07 -15.75 8.12
N ILE A 427 -16.88 -15.67 7.05
CA ILE A 427 -18.24 -15.14 7.08
C ILE A 427 -19.15 -16.16 6.38
N SER A 428 -20.24 -16.55 7.04
CA SER A 428 -21.28 -17.41 6.48
C SER A 428 -22.66 -16.76 6.55
N ILE A 429 -23.60 -17.27 5.77
CA ILE A 429 -25.03 -16.96 5.86
C ILE A 429 -25.80 -18.28 6.03
N THR A 430 -26.90 -18.25 6.78
CA THR A 430 -27.83 -19.38 6.84
C THR A 430 -28.91 -19.19 5.78
N HIS A 431 -29.04 -20.14 4.86
CA HIS A 431 -30.02 -20.11 3.76
C HIS A 431 -30.54 -21.53 3.52
N GLU A 432 -31.87 -21.71 3.42
CA GLU A 432 -32.50 -23.04 3.27
C GLU A 432 -32.09 -24.07 4.35
N ASN A 433 -31.87 -23.61 5.59
CA ASN A 433 -31.31 -24.36 6.73
C ASN A 433 -29.84 -24.83 6.57
N GLU A 434 -29.15 -24.51 5.47
CA GLU A 434 -27.71 -24.74 5.32
C GLU A 434 -26.88 -23.49 5.69
N SER A 435 -25.71 -23.68 6.30
CA SER A 435 -24.75 -22.59 6.53
C SER A 435 -23.74 -22.50 5.37
N LYS A 436 -23.95 -21.53 4.48
CA LYS A 436 -23.14 -21.34 3.27
C LYS A 436 -22.00 -20.35 3.57
N ARG A 437 -20.75 -20.82 3.58
CA ARG A 437 -19.54 -19.98 3.80
C ARG A 437 -19.26 -19.12 2.58
N ILE A 438 -19.35 -17.80 2.74
CA ILE A 438 -19.19 -16.77 1.71
C ILE A 438 -17.73 -16.34 1.61
N PHE A 439 -17.11 -16.02 2.75
CA PHE A 439 -15.73 -15.59 2.86
C PHE A 439 -14.96 -16.53 3.80
N GLU A 440 -13.69 -16.76 3.48
CA GLU A 440 -12.74 -17.51 4.30
C GLU A 440 -11.34 -16.89 4.10
N GLU A 441 -10.65 -16.56 5.19
CA GLU A 441 -9.32 -15.97 5.11
C GLU A 441 -8.29 -17.01 4.66
N VAL A 442 -7.80 -16.86 3.44
CA VAL A 442 -6.85 -17.78 2.79
C VAL A 442 -5.49 -17.81 3.50
N LYS A 443 -5.12 -16.76 4.25
CA LYS A 443 -3.84 -16.67 4.98
C LYS A 443 -4.02 -16.13 6.40
N PRO A 444 -4.66 -16.89 7.33
CA PRO A 444 -5.07 -16.41 8.66
C PRO A 444 -3.91 -16.14 9.63
N ASN A 445 -2.67 -16.43 9.20
CA ASN A 445 -1.43 -16.17 9.92
C ASN A 445 -0.52 -15.16 9.20
N SER A 446 -1.05 -14.35 8.27
CA SER A 446 -0.31 -13.24 7.68
C SER A 446 -0.53 -11.93 8.43
N GLU A 447 0.53 -11.14 8.52
CA GLU A 447 0.54 -9.76 8.98
C GLU A 447 -0.37 -8.82 8.15
N LEU A 448 -0.86 -9.27 6.99
CA LEU A 448 -1.78 -8.55 6.12
C LEU A 448 -3.24 -8.59 6.58
N CYS A 449 -3.64 -9.56 7.42
CA CYS A 449 -5.03 -9.73 7.88
C CYS A 449 -5.22 -9.49 9.39
N CYS A 450 -4.14 -9.41 10.17
CA CYS A 450 -4.20 -9.20 11.63
C CYS A 450 -4.38 -7.72 11.98
N LYS A 451 -5.64 -7.25 12.00
CA LYS A 451 -5.99 -5.84 12.22
C LYS A 451 -5.64 -5.41 13.66
N PRO A 452 -4.95 -4.28 13.87
CA PRO A 452 -4.61 -3.76 15.20
C PRO A 452 -5.81 -3.05 15.84
N LEU A 453 -6.14 -3.42 17.10
CA LEU A 453 -7.25 -2.83 17.84
C LEU A 453 -6.78 -1.91 18.96
N CYS A 454 -5.78 -2.35 19.75
CA CYS A 454 -5.18 -1.55 20.82
C CYS A 454 -3.66 -1.76 20.87
N LEU A 455 -2.93 -0.65 21.04
CA LEU A 455 -1.49 -0.61 21.28
C LEU A 455 -1.25 0.08 22.63
N MET A 456 -0.47 -0.53 23.52
CA MET A 456 -0.07 0.07 24.79
C MET A 456 1.42 -0.15 25.06
N LEU A 457 2.06 0.82 25.72
CA LEU A 457 3.39 0.67 26.32
C LEU A 457 3.21 0.20 27.77
N ALA A 458 3.21 -1.10 27.97
CA ALA A 458 2.93 -1.78 29.25
C ALA A 458 3.68 -3.11 29.32
N ASP A 459 3.81 -3.67 30.51
CA ASP A 459 4.22 -5.06 30.70
C ASP A 459 2.99 -5.98 30.59
N GLU A 460 3.13 -7.12 29.92
CA GLU A 460 2.16 -8.23 29.94
C GLU A 460 2.10 -8.96 31.30
N SER A 461 2.89 -8.50 32.27
CA SER A 461 3.04 -9.06 33.62
C SER A 461 2.62 -8.05 34.71
N ASP A 462 2.14 -6.87 34.30
CA ASP A 462 1.53 -5.84 35.13
C ASP A 462 0.02 -6.00 34.97
N HIS A 463 -0.61 -6.70 35.92
CA HIS A 463 -1.99 -7.16 35.80
C HIS A 463 -2.97 -5.99 35.96
N GLU A 464 -2.62 -5.04 36.83
CA GLU A 464 -3.32 -3.78 37.08
C GLU A 464 -3.40 -2.94 35.80
N THR A 465 -2.28 -2.63 35.15
CA THR A 465 -2.28 -1.89 33.88
C THR A 465 -2.95 -2.70 32.75
N LEU A 466 -2.68 -4.00 32.65
CA LEU A 466 -3.24 -4.84 31.57
C LEU A 466 -4.78 -4.91 31.65
N THR A 467 -5.34 -5.15 32.84
CA THR A 467 -6.79 -5.17 33.06
C THR A 467 -7.40 -3.79 32.84
N ALA A 468 -6.77 -2.72 33.34
CA ALA A 468 -7.28 -1.36 33.22
C ALA A 468 -7.43 -0.90 31.76
N ILE A 469 -6.50 -1.28 30.87
CA ILE A 469 -6.54 -0.92 29.44
C ILE A 469 -7.39 -1.90 28.60
N LEU A 470 -7.44 -3.19 28.94
CA LEU A 470 -8.20 -4.18 28.15
C LEU A 470 -9.67 -4.34 28.56
N SER A 471 -10.04 -4.14 29.82
CA SER A 471 -11.43 -4.31 30.28
C SER A 471 -12.49 -3.53 29.47
N PRO A 472 -12.25 -2.30 29.00
CA PRO A 472 -13.17 -1.61 28.09
C PRO A 472 -13.44 -2.37 26.78
N LEU A 473 -12.42 -3.03 26.20
CA LEU A 473 -12.58 -3.85 24.99
C LEU A 473 -13.35 -5.14 25.28
N ILE A 474 -13.16 -5.74 26.46
CA ILE A 474 -13.93 -6.93 26.88
C ILE A 474 -15.39 -6.58 27.14
N ALA A 475 -15.68 -5.43 27.74
CA ALA A 475 -17.05 -4.92 27.90
C ALA A 475 -17.73 -4.64 26.56
N GLU A 476 -17.02 -4.00 25.62
CA GLU A 476 -17.50 -3.79 24.24
C GLU A 476 -17.78 -5.14 23.54
N ARG A 477 -16.86 -6.11 23.65
CA ARG A 477 -16.97 -7.49 23.11
C ARG A 477 -18.18 -8.26 23.65
N GLU A 478 -18.38 -8.25 24.97
CA GLU A 478 -19.45 -9.01 25.62
C GLU A 478 -20.84 -8.42 25.31
N ALA A 479 -20.93 -7.08 25.17
CA ALA A 479 -22.14 -6.43 24.67
C ALA A 479 -22.47 -6.88 23.23
N MET A 480 -21.46 -6.95 22.34
CA MET A 480 -21.64 -7.31 20.92
C MET A 480 -22.06 -8.77 20.69
N LYS A 481 -21.70 -9.72 21.57
CA LYS A 481 -22.18 -11.12 21.46
C LYS A 481 -23.71 -11.24 21.46
N ASN A 482 -24.38 -10.33 22.17
CA ASN A 482 -25.80 -10.41 22.50
C ASN A 482 -26.67 -9.47 21.65
N SER A 483 -26.15 -9.03 20.49
CA SER A 483 -26.79 -8.04 19.61
C SER A 483 -26.47 -8.30 18.14
N GLU A 484 -27.28 -7.74 17.24
CA GLU A 484 -27.07 -7.78 15.79
C GLU A 484 -26.63 -6.40 15.27
N LEU A 485 -25.60 -6.38 14.43
CA LEU A 485 -25.13 -5.19 13.76
C LEU A 485 -25.89 -4.98 12.44
N LEU A 486 -26.51 -3.81 12.28
CA LEU A 486 -27.15 -3.36 11.05
C LEU A 486 -26.17 -2.44 10.30
N LEU A 487 -25.78 -2.84 9.09
CA LEU A 487 -24.79 -2.16 8.27
C LEU A 487 -25.21 -2.15 6.79
N GLU A 488 -25.35 -0.95 6.21
CA GLU A 488 -25.63 -0.80 4.78
C GLU A 488 -24.42 -1.21 3.95
N MET A 489 -24.59 -2.12 2.98
CA MET A 489 -23.53 -2.59 2.08
C MET A 489 -24.13 -2.81 0.68
N GLY A 490 -23.52 -2.28 -0.38
CA GLY A 490 -24.07 -2.32 -1.74
C GLY A 490 -25.44 -1.65 -1.89
N GLY A 491 -25.79 -0.67 -1.03
CA GLY A 491 -27.11 -0.03 -1.01
C GLY A 491 -28.20 -0.79 -0.24
N ILE A 492 -27.86 -1.90 0.43
CA ILE A 492 -28.80 -2.77 1.15
C ILE A 492 -28.39 -2.86 2.62
N LEU A 493 -29.32 -2.64 3.55
CA LEU A 493 -29.09 -2.84 4.98
C LEU A 493 -28.97 -4.35 5.28
N ARG A 494 -27.79 -4.78 5.78
CA ARG A 494 -27.50 -6.18 6.12
C ARG A 494 -27.25 -6.37 7.61
N THR A 495 -27.56 -7.56 8.11
CA THR A 495 -27.56 -7.93 9.53
C THR A 495 -26.43 -8.90 9.84
N PHE A 496 -25.56 -8.57 10.80
CA PHE A 496 -24.39 -9.36 11.18
C PHE A 496 -24.41 -9.77 12.65
N ARG A 497 -24.08 -11.04 12.92
CA ARG A 497 -23.80 -11.61 14.26
C ARG A 497 -22.31 -11.96 14.36
N PHE A 498 -21.74 -11.85 15.56
CA PHE A 498 -20.31 -12.05 15.78
C PHE A 498 -20.01 -13.21 16.73
N VAL A 499 -19.03 -14.04 16.34
CA VAL A 499 -18.50 -15.12 17.18
C VAL A 499 -17.02 -14.83 17.44
N PHE A 500 -16.73 -14.33 18.63
CA PHE A 500 -15.38 -14.01 19.10
C PHE A 500 -14.66 -15.26 19.61
N ARG A 501 -13.44 -15.51 19.13
CA ARG A 501 -12.63 -16.68 19.49
C ARG A 501 -11.22 -16.26 19.88
N GLY A 502 -10.97 -16.15 21.18
CA GLY A 502 -9.66 -15.87 21.74
C GLY A 502 -8.73 -17.07 21.66
N THR A 503 -7.98 -17.20 20.57
CA THR A 503 -7.03 -18.31 20.32
C THR A 503 -5.59 -17.86 20.10
N GLY A 504 -5.36 -16.62 19.66
CA GLY A 504 -4.03 -16.09 19.36
C GLY A 504 -3.27 -15.56 20.57
N TYR A 505 -3.22 -16.35 21.64
CA TYR A 505 -2.60 -16.04 22.93
C TYR A 505 -1.57 -17.15 23.25
N ASP A 506 -0.43 -16.80 23.85
CA ASP A 506 0.55 -17.79 24.31
C ASP A 506 0.11 -18.44 25.65
N GLU A 507 0.75 -19.54 26.07
CA GLU A 507 0.38 -20.19 27.34
C GLU A 507 0.62 -19.28 28.57
N LYS A 508 1.61 -18.38 28.57
CA LYS A 508 1.82 -17.46 29.69
C LYS A 508 0.63 -16.52 29.83
N LEU A 509 0.24 -15.84 28.75
CA LEU A 509 -0.87 -14.88 28.76
C LEU A 509 -2.22 -15.57 28.98
N VAL A 510 -2.47 -16.77 28.43
CA VAL A 510 -3.69 -17.54 28.73
C VAL A 510 -3.80 -17.83 30.23
N ARG A 511 -2.71 -18.25 30.89
CA ARG A 511 -2.74 -18.52 32.34
C ARG A 511 -3.04 -17.25 33.14
N GLU A 512 -2.41 -16.13 32.78
CA GLU A 512 -2.60 -14.82 33.42
C GLU A 512 -4.06 -14.33 33.35
N VAL A 513 -4.68 -14.35 32.16
CA VAL A 513 -6.03 -13.77 31.96
C VAL A 513 -7.20 -14.69 32.36
N GLU A 514 -6.94 -15.99 32.51
CA GLU A 514 -7.87 -17.02 33.02
C GLU A 514 -7.63 -17.35 34.50
N GLY A 515 -6.80 -16.56 35.22
CA GLY A 515 -6.61 -16.70 36.67
C GLY A 515 -5.90 -17.99 37.13
N LEU A 516 -5.18 -18.66 36.23
CA LEU A 516 -4.48 -19.91 36.46
C LEU A 516 -3.06 -19.66 37.01
N GLU A 517 -2.57 -20.57 37.86
CA GLU A 517 -1.15 -20.55 38.24
C GLU A 517 -0.20 -20.55 37.02
N ALA A 518 0.94 -19.88 37.15
CA ALA A 518 1.96 -19.76 36.10
C ALA A 518 2.51 -21.11 35.61
N SER A 519 3.10 -21.14 34.41
CA SER A 519 3.42 -22.37 33.64
C SER A 519 4.36 -23.38 34.31
N GLY A 520 5.04 -22.99 35.40
CA GLY A 520 5.83 -23.89 36.26
C GLY A 520 5.01 -24.72 37.24
N SER A 521 3.70 -24.48 37.37
CA SER A 521 2.77 -25.14 38.28
C SER A 521 2.79 -26.67 38.21
N THR A 522 2.29 -27.28 39.28
CA THR A 522 1.82 -28.67 39.33
C THR A 522 0.74 -28.94 38.27
N TYR A 523 -0.16 -27.98 38.01
CA TYR A 523 -1.25 -28.07 37.04
C TYR A 523 -0.77 -27.63 35.65
N ILE A 524 -0.46 -28.61 34.81
CA ILE A 524 0.36 -28.38 33.60
C ILE A 524 -0.46 -27.96 32.38
N CYS A 525 -1.75 -28.24 32.38
CA CYS A 525 -2.63 -27.94 31.26
C CYS A 525 -3.41 -26.64 31.51
N THR A 526 -3.81 -26.01 30.41
CA THR A 526 -4.79 -24.92 30.41
C THR A 526 -6.17 -25.38 29.93
N LEU A 527 -6.30 -26.68 29.59
CA LEU A 527 -7.52 -27.29 29.04
C LEU A 527 -8.10 -28.37 29.96
N CYS A 528 -7.28 -29.05 30.75
CA CYS A 528 -7.70 -30.09 31.69
C CYS A 528 -7.02 -29.93 33.06
N ASP A 529 -7.42 -30.74 34.03
CA ASP A 529 -7.00 -30.62 35.43
C ASP A 529 -5.84 -31.51 35.85
N ALA A 530 -5.19 -32.18 34.90
CA ALA A 530 -4.09 -33.11 35.16
C ALA A 530 -2.87 -32.42 35.79
N THR A 531 -2.36 -33.03 36.86
CA THR A 531 -1.07 -32.66 37.45
C THR A 531 0.10 -33.18 36.63
N ARG A 532 1.29 -32.63 36.85
CA ARG A 532 2.54 -33.02 36.16
C ARG A 532 2.94 -34.48 36.37
N LEU A 533 2.49 -35.08 37.48
CA LEU A 533 2.72 -36.49 37.79
C LEU A 533 1.72 -37.38 37.04
N GLU A 534 0.42 -37.14 37.18
CA GLU A 534 -0.64 -37.89 36.48
C GLU A 534 -0.42 -37.87 34.97
N ALA A 535 -0.18 -36.69 34.39
CA ALA A 535 0.09 -36.50 32.97
C ALA A 535 1.44 -37.08 32.48
N SER A 536 2.29 -37.57 33.39
CA SER A 536 3.52 -38.31 33.07
C SER A 536 3.35 -39.83 33.18
N GLN A 537 2.28 -40.29 33.83
CA GLN A 537 1.91 -41.70 33.96
C GLN A 537 0.91 -42.09 32.86
N ASN A 538 -0.15 -41.29 32.72
CA ASN A 538 -1.06 -41.29 31.58
C ASN A 538 -0.70 -40.08 30.71
N LEU A 539 -0.13 -40.27 29.52
CA LEU A 539 0.29 -39.15 28.67
C LEU A 539 -0.79 -38.68 27.68
N VAL A 540 -1.79 -39.52 27.39
CA VAL A 540 -2.68 -39.38 26.22
C VAL A 540 -4.15 -39.26 26.61
N PHE A 541 -4.64 -40.07 27.55
CA PHE A 541 -6.08 -40.19 27.80
C PHE A 541 -6.59 -39.08 28.74
N HIS A 542 -6.84 -37.89 28.19
CA HIS A 542 -7.48 -36.76 28.88
C HIS A 542 -8.44 -36.05 27.92
N SER A 543 -9.57 -35.56 28.42
CA SER A 543 -10.47 -34.64 27.71
C SER A 543 -10.25 -33.19 28.16
N ILE A 544 -10.78 -32.23 27.40
CA ILE A 544 -10.90 -30.83 27.84
C ILE A 544 -12.00 -30.76 28.91
N THR A 545 -11.67 -30.17 30.06
CA THR A 545 -12.63 -29.87 31.14
C THR A 545 -12.83 -28.38 31.32
N ARG A 546 -11.72 -27.60 31.28
CA ARG A 546 -11.70 -26.19 31.67
C ARG A 546 -12.46 -25.30 30.70
N SER A 547 -13.26 -24.40 31.26
CA SER A 547 -13.92 -23.30 30.55
C SER A 547 -13.85 -22.01 31.36
N HIS A 548 -14.03 -20.86 30.71
CA HIS A 548 -14.00 -19.55 31.38
C HIS A 548 -15.06 -19.42 32.49
N ALA A 549 -16.27 -19.96 32.26
CA ALA A 549 -17.34 -19.99 33.27
C ALA A 549 -16.93 -20.84 34.49
N GLU A 550 -16.36 -22.02 34.26
CA GLU A 550 -15.87 -22.88 35.35
C GLU A 550 -14.70 -22.24 36.10
N ASN A 551 -13.78 -21.53 35.42
CA ASN A 551 -12.70 -20.79 36.08
C ASN A 551 -13.25 -19.69 37.00
N LEU A 552 -14.33 -19.00 36.59
CA LEU A 552 -15.01 -17.99 37.43
C LEU A 552 -15.64 -18.63 38.68
N GLU A 553 -16.33 -19.76 38.53
CA GLU A 553 -16.90 -20.51 39.66
C GLU A 553 -15.83 -21.03 40.62
N ARG A 554 -14.74 -21.60 40.09
CA ARG A 554 -13.57 -22.06 40.86
C ARG A 554 -12.90 -20.92 41.62
N TYR A 555 -12.79 -19.73 41.02
CA TYR A 555 -12.27 -18.54 41.72
C TYR A 555 -13.18 -18.11 42.88
N GLU A 556 -14.50 -18.12 42.71
CA GLU A 556 -15.41 -17.75 43.81
C GLU A 556 -15.39 -18.79 44.94
N ILE A 557 -15.19 -20.09 44.65
CA ILE A 557 -14.89 -21.13 45.65
C ILE A 557 -13.57 -20.84 46.37
N TRP A 558 -12.49 -20.52 45.64
CA TRP A 558 -11.18 -20.15 46.21
C TRP A 558 -11.28 -18.93 47.14
N ARG A 559 -12.00 -17.89 46.71
CA ARG A 559 -12.16 -16.63 47.45
C ARG A 559 -13.03 -16.76 48.70
N SER A 560 -14.07 -17.60 48.65
CA SER A 560 -15.03 -17.75 49.77
C SER A 560 -14.69 -18.89 50.73
N ASN A 561 -13.90 -19.88 50.31
CA ASN A 561 -13.59 -21.11 51.05
C ASN A 561 -14.81 -21.70 51.80
N PRO A 562 -15.88 -22.09 51.08
CA PRO A 562 -17.16 -22.49 51.69
C PRO A 562 -17.09 -23.85 52.40
N TYR A 563 -15.96 -24.56 52.30
CA TYR A 563 -15.70 -25.85 52.94
C TYR A 563 -14.74 -25.74 54.14
N HIS A 564 -14.21 -24.53 54.42
CA HIS A 564 -13.20 -24.26 55.46
C HIS A 564 -11.94 -25.15 55.36
N GLU A 565 -11.53 -25.47 54.12
CA GLU A 565 -10.36 -26.29 53.81
C GLU A 565 -9.04 -25.55 54.07
N SER A 566 -7.96 -26.30 54.30
CA SER A 566 -6.60 -25.73 54.29
C SER A 566 -6.19 -25.25 52.89
N VAL A 567 -5.14 -24.44 52.80
CA VAL A 567 -4.72 -23.82 51.52
C VAL A 567 -4.37 -24.86 50.45
N ASP A 568 -3.75 -25.99 50.82
CA ASP A 568 -3.38 -27.05 49.87
C ASP A 568 -4.58 -27.89 49.44
N GLU A 569 -5.52 -28.18 50.35
CA GLU A 569 -6.79 -28.86 50.05
C GLU A 569 -7.68 -28.00 49.14
N LEU A 570 -7.85 -26.72 49.47
CA LEU A 570 -8.61 -25.75 48.68
C LEU A 570 -7.99 -25.58 47.29
N ARG A 571 -6.65 -25.43 47.22
CA ARG A 571 -5.88 -25.41 45.95
C ARG A 571 -6.10 -26.70 45.14
N HIS A 572 -6.18 -27.85 45.80
CA HIS A 572 -6.50 -29.11 45.15
C HIS A 572 -7.96 -29.20 44.69
N ARG A 573 -8.92 -28.59 45.40
CA ARG A 573 -10.32 -28.49 44.98
C ARG A 573 -10.46 -27.65 43.72
N VAL A 574 -9.89 -26.45 43.71
CA VAL A 574 -10.01 -25.48 42.58
C VAL A 574 -9.01 -25.72 41.45
N LYS A 575 -8.16 -26.75 41.56
CA LYS A 575 -7.17 -27.18 40.55
C LYS A 575 -6.21 -26.06 40.10
N GLY A 576 -5.79 -25.21 41.04
CA GLY A 576 -4.85 -24.11 40.78
C GLY A 576 -5.45 -22.93 40.00
N VAL A 577 -6.75 -22.68 40.11
CA VAL A 577 -7.38 -21.38 39.82
C VAL A 577 -7.35 -20.54 41.09
N SER A 578 -6.58 -19.46 41.13
CA SER A 578 -6.35 -18.67 42.35
C SER A 578 -6.44 -17.15 42.17
N ALA A 579 -6.57 -16.68 40.93
CA ALA A 579 -6.91 -15.31 40.57
C ALA A 579 -8.20 -15.29 39.74
N LYS A 580 -8.80 -14.11 39.55
CA LYS A 580 -10.09 -14.00 38.85
C LYS A 580 -9.89 -13.91 37.33
N PRO A 581 -10.51 -14.79 36.53
CA PRO A 581 -10.55 -14.63 35.07
C PRO A 581 -11.17 -13.30 34.66
N PHE A 582 -10.62 -12.66 33.62
CA PHE A 582 -11.18 -11.43 33.06
C PHE A 582 -11.25 -11.38 31.53
N ILE A 583 -10.58 -12.30 30.82
CA ILE A 583 -10.76 -12.50 29.37
C ILE A 583 -11.21 -13.94 29.14
N GLU A 584 -12.33 -14.11 28.46
CA GLU A 584 -12.78 -15.40 27.94
C GLU A 584 -11.90 -15.85 26.77
N THR A 585 -11.04 -16.84 27.03
CA THR A 585 -10.24 -17.51 26.00
C THR A 585 -10.94 -18.79 25.51
N VAL A 586 -10.57 -19.27 24.33
CA VAL A 586 -11.03 -20.57 23.84
C VAL A 586 -9.99 -21.64 24.24
N PRO A 587 -10.36 -22.70 24.98
CA PRO A 587 -9.42 -23.74 25.41
C PRO A 587 -8.87 -24.51 24.19
N SER A 588 -7.69 -24.11 23.73
CA SER A 588 -7.04 -24.55 22.50
C SER A 588 -5.51 -24.52 22.67
N ILE A 589 -4.75 -24.65 21.57
CA ILE A 589 -3.28 -24.69 21.56
C ILE A 589 -2.75 -23.68 20.53
N ASP A 590 -1.85 -22.79 20.92
CA ASP A 590 -1.10 -22.02 19.91
C ASP A 590 -0.10 -22.92 19.19
N ALA A 591 -0.32 -23.12 17.88
CA ALA A 591 0.54 -23.94 17.04
C ALA A 591 1.99 -23.44 16.96
N LEU A 592 2.23 -22.12 17.12
CA LEU A 592 3.58 -21.54 17.03
C LEU A 592 4.39 -21.79 18.30
N HIS A 593 3.84 -21.48 19.48
CA HIS A 593 4.50 -21.79 20.75
C HIS A 593 4.58 -23.31 21.01
N CYS A 594 3.63 -24.11 20.51
CA CYS A 594 3.74 -25.57 20.48
C CYS A 594 4.96 -26.03 19.67
N ASP A 595 5.11 -25.55 18.42
CA ASP A 595 6.27 -25.85 17.57
C ASP A 595 7.62 -25.46 18.25
N ILE A 596 7.67 -24.30 18.92
CA ILE A 596 8.86 -23.80 19.61
C ILE A 596 9.15 -24.60 20.89
N GLY A 597 8.13 -24.91 21.69
CA GLY A 597 8.24 -25.68 22.92
C GLY A 597 8.70 -27.12 22.67
N ASN A 598 8.05 -27.80 21.72
CA ASN A 598 8.40 -29.16 21.33
C ASN A 598 9.83 -29.22 20.76
N ALA A 599 10.22 -28.30 19.87
CA ALA A 599 11.58 -28.25 19.36
C ALA A 599 12.63 -27.92 20.43
N THR A 600 12.28 -27.15 21.46
CA THR A 600 13.16 -26.88 22.61
C THR A 600 13.38 -28.13 23.45
N GLU A 601 12.37 -28.99 23.61
CA GLU A 601 12.53 -30.25 24.34
C GLU A 601 13.27 -31.31 23.52
N PHE A 602 13.02 -31.44 22.21
CA PHE A 602 13.85 -32.28 21.33
C PHE A 602 15.32 -31.84 21.32
N TYR A 603 15.60 -30.53 21.31
CA TYR A 603 16.96 -30.01 21.45
C TYR A 603 17.64 -30.44 22.76
N ARG A 604 16.89 -30.48 23.88
CA ARG A 604 17.37 -31.03 25.16
C ARG A 604 17.60 -32.54 25.08
N ILE A 605 16.70 -33.31 24.46
CA ILE A 605 16.90 -34.76 24.24
C ILE A 605 18.24 -34.97 23.52
N PHE A 606 18.49 -34.29 22.40
CA PHE A 606 19.76 -34.41 21.67
C PHE A 606 20.99 -34.14 22.56
N GLN A 607 20.95 -33.12 23.43
CA GLN A 607 22.04 -32.85 24.39
C GLN A 607 22.26 -34.00 25.40
N MET A 608 21.18 -34.64 25.87
CA MET A 608 21.25 -35.72 26.88
C MET A 608 21.66 -37.07 26.28
N GLU A 609 21.29 -37.34 25.02
CA GLU A 609 21.69 -38.54 24.29
C GLU A 609 23.18 -38.50 23.89
N ILE A 610 23.67 -37.34 23.41
CA ILE A 610 25.12 -37.10 23.19
C ILE A 610 25.93 -37.28 24.48
N GLY A 611 25.31 -37.03 25.62
CA GLY A 611 25.89 -37.19 26.95
C GLY A 611 25.77 -38.58 27.58
N GLU A 612 25.04 -39.50 26.94
CA GLU A 612 24.64 -40.79 27.51
C GLU A 612 24.07 -40.69 28.94
N LEU A 613 23.22 -39.68 29.21
CA LEU A 613 22.65 -39.41 30.54
C LEU A 613 21.85 -40.61 31.12
N TYR A 614 21.41 -41.53 30.25
CA TYR A 614 20.76 -42.78 30.62
C TYR A 614 21.70 -43.83 31.24
N LYS A 615 23.03 -43.68 31.09
CA LYS A 615 24.06 -44.47 31.79
C LYS A 615 24.56 -43.77 33.05
N ASN A 616 24.84 -42.46 32.93
CA ASN A 616 25.43 -41.64 33.98
C ASN A 616 24.44 -40.53 34.37
N PRO A 617 23.64 -40.66 35.45
CA PRO A 617 22.67 -39.64 35.84
C PRO A 617 23.31 -38.41 36.52
N ASP A 618 24.32 -38.64 37.35
CA ASP A 618 25.01 -37.61 38.13
C ASP A 618 26.11 -36.93 37.31
N VAL A 619 25.71 -35.83 36.65
CA VAL A 619 26.53 -35.12 35.65
C VAL A 619 26.63 -33.63 35.98
N SER A 620 27.85 -33.09 35.90
CA SER A 620 28.14 -31.70 36.22
C SER A 620 27.44 -30.69 35.28
N LYS A 621 27.30 -29.45 35.75
CA LYS A 621 26.80 -28.34 34.89
C LYS A 621 27.76 -28.07 33.73
N GLU A 622 29.04 -28.35 33.94
CA GLU A 622 30.15 -28.16 33.03
C GLU A 622 30.08 -29.17 31.88
N GLU A 623 29.72 -30.42 32.17
CA GLU A 623 29.48 -31.45 31.15
C GLU A 623 28.25 -31.19 30.31
N ARG A 624 27.14 -30.76 30.92
CA ARG A 624 25.94 -30.36 30.16
C ARG A 624 26.25 -29.19 29.20
N LYS A 625 27.11 -28.24 29.61
CA LYS A 625 27.67 -27.20 28.72
C LYS A 625 28.57 -27.80 27.62
N ARG A 626 29.44 -28.78 27.94
CA ARG A 626 30.27 -29.49 26.93
C ARG A 626 29.39 -30.15 25.86
N TRP A 627 28.34 -30.87 26.25
CA TRP A 627 27.40 -31.53 25.33
C TRP A 627 26.65 -30.52 24.45
N GLN A 628 26.15 -29.43 25.04
CA GLN A 628 25.55 -28.33 24.28
C GLN A 628 26.51 -27.78 23.22
N LEU A 629 27.76 -27.46 23.60
CA LEU A 629 28.75 -26.90 22.68
C LEU A 629 29.12 -27.88 21.55
N THR A 630 29.15 -29.18 21.82
CA THR A 630 29.35 -30.22 20.79
C THR A 630 28.18 -30.24 19.80
N LEU A 631 26.93 -30.27 20.30
CA LEU A 631 25.72 -30.23 19.47
C LEU A 631 25.67 -28.93 18.63
N ASP A 632 25.87 -27.77 19.25
CA ASP A 632 25.88 -26.46 18.59
C ASP A 632 26.97 -26.32 17.51
N LYS A 633 28.14 -26.95 17.73
CA LYS A 633 29.22 -27.02 16.73
C LYS A 633 28.87 -27.94 15.57
N HIS A 634 28.22 -29.07 15.83
CA HIS A 634 27.83 -30.04 14.80
C HIS A 634 26.64 -29.57 13.96
N LEU A 635 25.57 -29.06 14.58
CA LEU A 635 24.41 -28.47 13.88
C LEU A 635 24.82 -27.28 13.00
N ARG A 636 25.83 -26.51 13.40
CA ARG A 636 26.44 -25.49 12.55
C ARG A 636 27.18 -26.10 11.35
N LYS A 637 27.91 -27.20 11.54
CA LYS A 637 28.72 -27.86 10.49
C LYS A 637 27.87 -28.58 9.44
N LYS A 638 26.83 -29.31 9.84
CA LYS A 638 25.94 -30.07 8.93
C LYS A 638 24.74 -29.26 8.47
N MET A 639 23.93 -28.79 9.42
CA MET A 639 22.61 -28.20 9.14
C MET A 639 22.67 -26.68 8.87
N ASN A 640 23.87 -26.08 8.86
CA ASN A 640 24.10 -24.64 8.78
C ASN A 640 23.34 -23.81 9.85
N LEU A 641 22.98 -24.44 10.98
CA LEU A 641 22.25 -23.80 12.06
C LEU A 641 23.21 -22.99 12.94
N LYS A 642 23.07 -21.66 12.93
CA LYS A 642 23.78 -20.76 13.85
C LYS A 642 23.07 -20.84 15.23
N PRO A 643 23.74 -21.26 16.33
CA PRO A 643 23.14 -21.39 17.67
C PRO A 643 22.44 -20.13 18.18
N MET A 644 21.45 -20.30 19.05
CA MET A 644 20.58 -19.23 19.57
C MET A 644 20.32 -19.39 21.08
N LEU A 645 20.20 -18.27 21.80
CA LEU A 645 19.91 -18.26 23.25
C LEU A 645 18.42 -18.55 23.56
N LYS A 646 17.49 -18.03 22.74
CA LYS A 646 16.07 -18.38 22.76
C LYS A 646 15.73 -19.09 21.45
N MET A 647 15.01 -20.21 21.53
CA MET A 647 14.48 -20.92 20.36
C MET A 647 13.54 -20.01 19.58
N SER A 648 13.53 -20.14 18.24
CA SER A 648 12.63 -19.37 17.37
C SER A 648 11.92 -20.29 16.38
N GLY A 649 10.71 -19.94 15.93
CA GLY A 649 9.94 -20.77 14.99
C GLY A 649 10.69 -21.13 13.70
N ASN A 650 11.58 -20.24 13.22
CA ASN A 650 12.45 -20.53 12.07
C ASN A 650 13.55 -21.57 12.37
N PHE A 651 14.08 -21.60 13.60
CA PHE A 651 15.05 -22.63 14.02
C PHE A 651 14.32 -23.95 14.30
N ALA A 652 13.20 -23.90 15.02
CA ALA A 652 12.34 -25.05 15.28
C ALA A 652 11.92 -25.77 13.98
N ARG A 653 11.45 -25.02 12.96
CA ARG A 653 11.09 -25.58 11.64
C ARG A 653 12.25 -26.23 10.87
N LYS A 654 13.50 -25.97 11.22
CA LYS A 654 14.67 -26.65 10.62
C LYS A 654 15.17 -27.82 11.47
N LEU A 655 15.22 -27.65 12.80
CA LEU A 655 15.67 -28.66 13.75
C LEU A 655 14.75 -29.89 13.77
N MET A 656 13.44 -29.70 13.54
CA MET A 656 12.47 -30.80 13.44
C MET A 656 12.49 -31.41 12.03
N SER A 657 13.54 -32.17 11.72
CA SER A 657 13.75 -32.84 10.43
C SER A 657 14.52 -34.16 10.60
N LYS A 658 14.32 -35.12 9.68
CA LYS A 658 15.05 -36.40 9.68
C LYS A 658 16.56 -36.19 9.51
N GLU A 659 16.95 -35.31 8.58
CA GLU A 659 18.34 -34.86 8.37
C GLU A 659 19.03 -34.39 9.66
N THR A 660 18.30 -33.67 10.52
CA THR A 660 18.85 -33.21 11.81
C THR A 660 19.11 -34.38 12.76
N VAL A 661 18.21 -35.36 12.82
CA VAL A 661 18.40 -36.56 13.66
C VAL A 661 19.53 -37.42 13.12
N GLU A 662 19.64 -37.59 11.81
CA GLU A 662 20.76 -38.28 11.16
C GLU A 662 22.11 -37.61 11.51
N ALA A 663 22.19 -36.28 11.45
CA ALA A 663 23.38 -35.54 11.88
C ALA A 663 23.65 -35.63 13.40
N VAL A 664 22.61 -35.74 14.25
CA VAL A 664 22.78 -35.95 15.70
C VAL A 664 23.21 -37.38 16.02
N CYS A 665 22.78 -38.38 15.24
CA CYS A 665 23.22 -39.77 15.34
C CYS A 665 24.73 -39.93 15.13
N GLU A 666 25.37 -39.10 14.28
CA GLU A 666 26.84 -39.07 14.14
C GLU A 666 27.62 -38.71 15.43
N LEU A 667 26.92 -38.24 16.48
CA LEU A 667 27.50 -37.91 17.78
C LEU A 667 27.16 -38.94 18.88
N ILE A 668 26.37 -39.96 18.57
CA ILE A 668 25.85 -40.94 19.55
C ILE A 668 26.45 -42.32 19.23
N THR A 669 26.99 -43.00 20.24
CA THR A 669 27.74 -44.26 20.06
C THR A 669 26.88 -45.53 20.00
N CYS A 670 25.60 -45.44 20.38
CA CYS A 670 24.72 -46.60 20.54
C CYS A 670 23.59 -46.61 19.49
N GLU A 671 23.64 -47.58 18.58
CA GLU A 671 22.67 -47.74 17.46
C GLU A 671 21.21 -47.84 17.94
N GLU A 672 20.93 -48.54 19.05
CA GLU A 672 19.57 -48.58 19.64
C GLU A 672 19.01 -47.18 19.99
N ARG A 673 19.88 -46.23 20.34
CA ARG A 673 19.48 -44.84 20.59
C ARG A 673 19.24 -44.09 19.28
N HIS A 674 19.95 -44.44 18.20
CA HIS A 674 19.67 -43.91 16.88
C HIS A 674 18.29 -44.33 16.40
N GLU A 675 17.94 -45.61 16.51
CA GLU A 675 16.61 -46.12 16.15
C GLU A 675 15.51 -45.42 16.95
N ALA A 676 15.66 -45.35 18.29
CA ALA A 676 14.70 -44.67 19.15
C ALA A 676 14.52 -43.18 18.81
N LEU A 677 15.59 -42.46 18.45
CA LEU A 677 15.51 -41.06 18.02
C LEU A 677 14.89 -40.90 16.62
N LYS A 678 15.24 -41.78 15.68
CA LYS A 678 14.68 -41.80 14.32
C LYS A 678 13.18 -42.09 14.35
N GLU A 679 12.73 -43.06 15.16
CA GLU A 679 11.31 -43.38 15.35
C GLU A 679 10.56 -42.22 16.04
N LEU A 680 11.10 -41.65 17.13
CA LEU A 680 10.49 -40.53 17.84
C LEU A 680 10.29 -39.30 16.93
N MET A 681 11.27 -38.99 16.07
CA MET A 681 11.14 -37.90 15.10
C MET A 681 10.21 -38.23 13.94
N ASP A 682 10.18 -39.47 13.45
CA ASP A 682 9.23 -39.90 12.42
C ASP A 682 7.78 -39.79 12.89
N LEU A 683 7.49 -40.22 14.12
CA LEU A 683 6.18 -40.05 14.76
C LEU A 683 5.83 -38.56 14.95
N TYR A 684 6.78 -37.74 15.41
CA TYR A 684 6.57 -36.29 15.51
C TYR A 684 6.24 -35.67 14.15
N LEU A 685 6.93 -36.08 13.07
CA LEU A 685 6.69 -35.60 11.71
C LEU A 685 5.39 -36.12 11.08
N LYS A 686 4.89 -37.29 11.50
CA LYS A 686 3.54 -37.78 11.16
C LYS A 686 2.44 -36.98 11.85
N MET A 687 2.63 -36.63 13.12
CA MET A 687 1.63 -35.91 13.93
C MET A 687 1.59 -34.41 13.62
N LYS A 688 2.76 -33.78 13.41
CA LYS A 688 2.92 -32.33 13.24
C LYS A 688 2.03 -31.66 12.18
N PRO A 689 1.79 -32.25 10.99
CA PRO A 689 0.90 -31.66 10.00
C PRO A 689 -0.50 -31.38 10.53
N VAL A 690 -1.02 -32.21 11.44
CA VAL A 690 -2.40 -32.11 11.93
C VAL A 690 -2.64 -30.81 12.73
N TRP A 691 -1.71 -30.39 13.60
CA TRP A 691 -1.86 -29.13 14.34
C TRP A 691 -1.31 -27.89 13.60
N ARG A 692 -0.60 -28.04 12.48
CA ARG A 692 -0.09 -26.90 11.68
C ARG A 692 -0.85 -26.63 10.38
N SER A 693 -1.62 -27.59 9.88
CA SER A 693 -2.48 -27.45 8.72
C SER A 693 -3.60 -26.41 8.94
N SER A 694 -4.02 -25.74 7.86
CA SER A 694 -5.16 -24.82 7.92
C SER A 694 -6.51 -25.56 7.82
N CYS A 695 -6.54 -26.73 7.19
CA CYS A 695 -7.68 -27.65 7.19
C CYS A 695 -7.19 -29.13 7.13
N PRO A 696 -6.77 -29.74 8.24
CA PRO A 696 -6.17 -31.08 8.25
C PRO A 696 -7.09 -32.17 7.72
N ALA A 697 -8.41 -32.04 7.89
CA ALA A 697 -9.41 -32.93 7.30
C ALA A 697 -9.41 -32.96 5.75
N LYS A 698 -8.76 -32.00 5.09
CA LYS A 698 -8.56 -31.95 3.62
C LYS A 698 -7.09 -32.08 3.21
N GLU A 699 -6.18 -31.49 3.98
CA GLU A 699 -4.74 -31.46 3.67
C GLU A 699 -3.98 -32.73 4.11
N CYS A 700 -4.42 -33.41 5.17
CA CYS A 700 -3.75 -34.58 5.73
C CYS A 700 -4.70 -35.56 6.48
N PRO A 701 -5.82 -36.00 5.89
CA PRO A 701 -6.86 -36.79 6.57
C PRO A 701 -6.35 -38.13 7.14
N GLU A 702 -5.42 -38.81 6.47
CA GLU A 702 -4.82 -40.06 6.96
C GLU A 702 -4.04 -39.85 8.26
N LEU A 703 -3.27 -38.76 8.35
CA LEU A 703 -2.47 -38.43 9.55
C LEU A 703 -3.36 -37.96 10.70
N LEU A 704 -4.49 -37.32 10.42
CA LEU A 704 -5.53 -37.00 11.39
C LEU A 704 -6.18 -38.28 11.94
N CYS A 705 -6.61 -39.19 11.06
CA CYS A 705 -7.22 -40.47 11.47
C CYS A 705 -6.25 -41.34 12.29
N GLN A 706 -4.96 -41.34 11.96
CA GLN A 706 -3.93 -42.09 12.69
C GLN A 706 -3.37 -41.35 13.92
N TYR A 707 -3.81 -40.12 14.22
CA TYR A 707 -3.17 -39.27 15.23
C TYR A 707 -3.11 -39.94 16.61
N SER A 708 -4.23 -40.53 17.06
CA SER A 708 -4.34 -41.16 18.38
C SER A 708 -3.49 -42.42 18.52
N TYR A 709 -3.22 -43.15 17.42
CA TYR A 709 -2.27 -44.26 17.41
C TYR A 709 -0.83 -43.75 17.48
N ASN A 710 -0.51 -42.73 16.67
CA ASN A 710 0.83 -42.13 16.68
C ASN A 710 1.15 -41.47 18.03
N SER A 711 0.18 -40.84 18.72
CA SER A 711 0.39 -40.24 20.04
C SER A 711 0.59 -41.29 21.14
N GLN A 712 -0.13 -42.41 21.09
CA GLN A 712 0.09 -43.55 21.99
C GLN A 712 1.48 -44.16 21.80
N ARG A 713 1.91 -44.42 20.56
CA ARG A 713 3.26 -44.94 20.28
C ARG A 713 4.37 -43.96 20.66
N PHE A 714 4.16 -42.66 20.44
CA PHE A 714 5.10 -41.62 20.90
C PHE A 714 5.21 -41.61 22.43
N ALA A 715 4.09 -41.70 23.15
CA ALA A 715 4.06 -41.79 24.60
C ALA A 715 4.77 -43.05 25.13
N GLU A 716 4.54 -44.20 24.49
CA GLU A 716 5.21 -45.47 24.81
C GLU A 716 6.73 -45.33 24.72
N LEU A 717 7.26 -44.74 23.65
CA LEU A 717 8.69 -44.46 23.49
C LEU A 717 9.23 -43.53 24.56
N LEU A 718 8.50 -42.47 24.93
CA LEU A 718 8.91 -41.58 26.02
C LEU A 718 9.03 -42.32 27.35
N SER A 719 8.02 -43.11 27.70
CA SER A 719 7.94 -43.85 28.97
C SER A 719 8.89 -45.05 29.04
N THR A 720 9.33 -45.60 27.90
CA THR A 720 10.26 -46.73 27.83
C THR A 720 11.70 -46.27 27.51
N LYS A 721 12.00 -45.92 26.25
CA LYS A 721 13.35 -45.58 25.78
C LYS A 721 13.85 -44.23 26.31
N PHE A 722 12.98 -43.30 26.71
CA PHE A 722 13.39 -42.01 27.31
C PHE A 722 12.98 -41.85 28.79
N LYS A 723 12.73 -42.98 29.48
CA LYS A 723 12.28 -43.03 30.88
C LYS A 723 13.06 -42.10 31.82
N TYR A 724 14.40 -42.09 31.69
CA TYR A 724 15.33 -41.26 32.50
C TYR A 724 14.97 -39.75 32.51
N ARG A 725 14.29 -39.26 31.47
CA ARG A 725 13.86 -37.87 31.32
C ARG A 725 12.40 -37.63 31.73
N TYR A 726 11.51 -38.60 31.52
CA TYR A 726 10.06 -38.38 31.60
C TYR A 726 9.35 -39.06 32.77
N GLU A 727 10.00 -39.98 33.49
CA GLU A 727 9.46 -40.53 34.74
C GLU A 727 9.16 -39.39 35.75
N GLY A 728 7.88 -39.29 36.13
CA GLY A 728 7.36 -38.27 37.05
C GLY A 728 7.26 -36.85 36.50
N LYS A 729 7.57 -36.59 35.22
CA LYS A 729 7.60 -35.22 34.66
C LYS A 729 7.46 -35.13 33.13
N ILE A 730 6.38 -34.50 32.67
CA ILE A 730 6.18 -34.12 31.26
C ILE A 730 6.24 -32.58 31.07
N THR A 731 6.46 -32.13 29.83
CA THR A 731 6.34 -30.70 29.45
C THR A 731 4.90 -30.35 29.09
N ASN A 732 4.49 -29.10 29.34
CA ASN A 732 3.12 -28.65 29.11
C ASN A 732 2.71 -28.82 27.63
N TYR A 733 3.62 -28.53 26.69
CA TYR A 733 3.37 -28.71 25.25
C TYR A 733 3.36 -30.17 24.79
N PHE A 734 4.19 -31.08 25.34
CA PHE A 734 4.06 -32.51 25.02
C PHE A 734 2.71 -33.05 25.49
N HIS A 735 2.29 -32.77 26.72
CA HIS A 735 0.98 -33.19 27.21
C HIS A 735 -0.17 -32.65 26.34
N LYS A 736 -0.17 -31.34 26.05
CA LYS A 736 -1.16 -30.71 25.14
C LYS A 736 -1.19 -31.35 23.75
N THR A 737 -0.01 -31.64 23.18
CA THR A 737 0.13 -32.27 21.86
C THR A 737 -0.41 -33.71 21.87
N LEU A 738 -0.04 -34.51 22.87
CA LEU A 738 -0.35 -35.94 22.91
C LEU A 738 -1.82 -36.23 23.27
N ALA A 739 -2.43 -35.41 24.13
CA ALA A 739 -3.79 -35.63 24.63
C ALA A 739 -4.88 -34.90 23.82
N HIS A 740 -4.77 -33.58 23.66
CA HIS A 740 -5.94 -32.76 23.29
C HIS A 740 -6.06 -32.40 21.80
N VAL A 741 -5.03 -32.65 20.98
CA VAL A 741 -5.06 -32.25 19.55
C VAL A 741 -6.26 -32.84 18.77
N PRO A 742 -6.63 -34.13 18.89
CA PRO A 742 -7.80 -34.67 18.17
C PRO A 742 -9.10 -33.95 18.53
N GLU A 743 -9.37 -33.77 19.83
CA GLU A 743 -10.57 -33.13 20.38
C GLU A 743 -10.71 -31.66 19.94
N ILE A 744 -9.59 -30.92 19.90
CA ILE A 744 -9.58 -29.53 19.39
C ILE A 744 -9.84 -29.52 17.87
N ILE A 745 -9.28 -30.46 17.10
CA ILE A 745 -9.52 -30.53 15.65
C ILE A 745 -10.97 -30.91 15.33
N GLU A 746 -11.59 -31.79 16.10
CA GLU A 746 -13.01 -32.13 15.97
C GLU A 746 -13.91 -30.91 16.25
N ARG A 747 -13.61 -30.15 17.30
CA ARG A 747 -14.37 -28.96 17.71
C ARG A 747 -14.15 -27.72 16.81
N ASP A 748 -12.91 -27.50 16.35
CA ASP A 748 -12.48 -26.23 15.72
C ASP A 748 -12.13 -26.36 14.23
N GLY A 749 -12.05 -27.59 13.70
CA GLY A 749 -11.67 -27.92 12.32
C GLY A 749 -10.19 -27.71 11.97
N SER A 750 -9.45 -26.96 12.78
CA SER A 750 -8.02 -26.67 12.63
C SER A 750 -7.44 -26.19 13.98
N ILE A 751 -6.13 -26.32 14.15
CA ILE A 751 -5.34 -25.58 15.15
C ILE A 751 -4.45 -24.55 14.44
N GLY A 752 -3.84 -24.93 13.30
CA GLY A 752 -2.89 -24.10 12.56
C GLY A 752 -3.46 -22.77 12.09
N ALA A 753 -4.72 -22.72 11.66
CA ALA A 753 -5.40 -21.48 11.27
C ALA A 753 -5.62 -20.51 12.46
N TRP A 754 -5.76 -21.04 13.67
CA TRP A 754 -6.10 -20.31 14.88
C TRP A 754 -4.89 -19.80 15.68
N ALA A 755 -3.68 -20.11 15.21
CA ALA A 755 -2.40 -19.78 15.85
C ALA A 755 -2.09 -18.27 15.99
N SER A 756 -1.13 -17.98 16.85
CA SER A 756 -0.57 -16.64 17.14
C SER A 756 0.34 -16.09 16.03
N GLU A 757 0.75 -16.90 15.03
CA GLU A 757 1.78 -16.54 14.03
C GLU A 757 1.40 -15.28 13.19
N GLY A 758 0.11 -15.04 12.96
CA GLY A 758 -0.40 -13.78 12.38
C GLY A 758 -0.28 -12.57 13.30
N ASN A 759 -0.34 -12.79 14.62
CA ASN A 759 -0.07 -11.77 15.62
C ASN A 759 1.44 -11.50 15.73
N GLU A 760 2.27 -12.53 15.97
CA GLU A 760 3.73 -12.36 16.10
C GLU A 760 4.36 -11.64 14.89
N SER A 761 3.91 -11.94 13.67
CA SER A 761 4.37 -11.25 12.46
C SER A 761 4.00 -9.75 12.44
N GLY A 762 2.86 -9.36 13.03
CA GLY A 762 2.47 -7.96 13.29
C GLY A 762 3.42 -7.21 14.24
N ASN A 763 4.13 -7.89 15.15
CA ASN A 763 5.12 -7.22 16.02
C ASN A 763 6.31 -6.66 15.22
N LYS A 764 6.70 -7.36 14.15
CA LYS A 764 7.72 -6.90 13.20
C LYS A 764 7.28 -5.63 12.48
N LEU A 765 5.99 -5.52 12.16
CA LEU A 765 5.40 -4.31 11.59
C LEU A 765 5.38 -3.16 12.60
N PHE A 766 4.92 -3.38 13.83
CA PHE A 766 4.94 -2.37 14.90
C PHE A 766 6.34 -1.73 15.07
N ARG A 767 7.40 -2.56 15.21
CA ARG A 767 8.79 -2.07 15.35
C ARG A 767 9.28 -1.29 14.12
N ARG A 768 8.75 -1.57 12.93
CA ARG A 768 9.05 -0.82 11.70
C ARG A 768 8.31 0.51 11.67
N PHE A 769 6.99 0.51 11.86
CA PHE A 769 6.15 1.71 11.79
C PHE A 769 6.52 2.73 12.87
N ARG A 770 6.81 2.30 14.11
CA ARG A 770 7.26 3.16 15.23
C ARG A 770 8.54 3.95 14.92
N LYS A 771 9.37 3.44 14.00
CA LYS A 771 10.63 4.07 13.54
C LYS A 771 10.47 4.85 12.23
N MET A 772 9.71 4.32 11.26
CA MET A 772 9.71 4.82 9.87
C MET A 772 8.47 5.65 9.48
N ASN A 773 7.34 5.46 10.17
CA ASN A 773 6.03 5.95 9.70
C ASN A 773 5.24 6.76 10.77
N ALA A 774 5.78 6.91 11.98
CA ALA A 774 5.17 7.63 13.10
C ALA A 774 5.96 8.88 13.52
N ARG A 775 5.26 9.86 14.11
CA ARG A 775 5.87 10.98 14.85
C ARG A 775 6.78 10.46 15.97
N GLN A 776 7.95 11.06 16.14
CA GLN A 776 8.94 10.65 17.14
C GLN A 776 8.71 11.40 18.47
N SER A 777 7.59 11.09 19.13
CA SER A 777 7.13 11.69 20.39
C SER A 777 6.21 10.71 21.13
N LYS A 778 6.37 10.57 22.45
CA LYS A 778 5.56 9.69 23.33
C LYS A 778 4.05 9.83 23.07
N ILE A 779 3.56 11.08 23.04
CA ILE A 779 2.13 11.42 22.94
C ILE A 779 1.47 10.88 21.66
N TYR A 780 2.19 10.92 20.54
CA TYR A 780 1.59 10.71 19.21
C TYR A 780 1.99 9.40 18.53
N GLU A 781 2.99 8.69 19.04
CA GLU A 781 3.53 7.54 18.31
C GLU A 781 2.57 6.36 18.23
N MET A 782 1.83 6.05 19.29
CA MET A 782 0.84 4.95 19.27
C MET A 782 -0.34 5.27 18.33
N GLU A 783 -0.77 6.53 18.24
CA GLU A 783 -1.81 7.00 17.32
C GLU A 783 -1.38 6.84 15.84
N ASP A 784 -0.15 7.22 15.50
CA ASP A 784 0.37 7.04 14.15
C ASP A 784 0.63 5.57 13.80
N VAL A 785 1.15 4.76 14.73
CA VAL A 785 1.39 3.33 14.48
C VAL A 785 0.08 2.59 14.32
N LEU A 786 -0.92 2.83 15.18
CA LEU A 786 -2.25 2.22 15.06
C LEU A 786 -2.89 2.56 13.71
N LYS A 787 -2.93 3.85 13.36
CA LYS A 787 -3.46 4.36 12.08
C LYS A 787 -2.76 3.75 10.86
N HIS A 788 -1.42 3.71 10.85
CA HIS A 788 -0.67 3.21 9.70
C HIS A 788 -0.75 1.67 9.58
N HIS A 789 -0.76 0.96 10.70
CA HIS A 789 -0.88 -0.49 10.74
C HIS A 789 -2.30 -0.94 10.33
N TRP A 790 -3.35 -0.22 10.75
CA TRP A 790 -4.72 -0.42 10.26
C TRP A 790 -4.80 -0.33 8.73
N LEU A 791 -4.29 0.77 8.15
CA LEU A 791 -4.25 0.97 6.70
C LEU A 791 -3.42 -0.10 5.97
N TYR A 792 -2.38 -0.67 6.60
CA TYR A 792 -1.61 -1.77 6.02
C TYR A 792 -2.43 -3.07 5.91
N THR A 793 -3.31 -3.31 6.88
CA THR A 793 -4.23 -4.46 6.90
C THR A 793 -5.51 -4.27 6.07
N SER A 794 -5.58 -3.25 5.20
CA SER A 794 -6.74 -2.99 4.33
C SER A 794 -6.75 -3.92 3.12
N LYS A 795 -7.79 -4.76 3.01
CA LYS A 795 -8.05 -5.62 1.85
C LYS A 795 -8.28 -4.80 0.59
N TYR A 796 -9.04 -3.71 0.68
CA TYR A 796 -9.24 -2.76 -0.41
C TYR A 796 -7.92 -2.20 -0.97
N LEU A 797 -6.98 -1.80 -0.11
CA LEU A 797 -5.65 -1.33 -0.56
C LEU A 797 -4.77 -2.47 -1.09
N GLN A 798 -4.91 -3.69 -0.57
CA GLN A 798 -4.18 -4.87 -1.06
C GLN A 798 -4.69 -5.35 -2.44
N LYS A 799 -5.96 -5.15 -2.78
CA LYS A 799 -6.55 -5.49 -4.10
C LYS A 799 -5.85 -4.73 -5.23
N PHE A 800 -5.57 -3.44 -5.07
CA PHE A 800 -4.82 -2.64 -6.06
C PHE A 800 -3.40 -3.17 -6.34
N MET A 801 -2.71 -3.73 -5.34
CA MET A 801 -1.37 -4.31 -5.51
C MET A 801 -1.41 -5.63 -6.32
N ASN A 802 -2.56 -6.30 -6.36
CA ASN A 802 -2.78 -7.56 -7.06
C ASN A 802 -3.40 -7.42 -8.46
N ALA A 803 -3.69 -6.21 -8.95
CA ALA A 803 -4.41 -5.96 -10.21
C ALA A 803 -3.82 -6.66 -11.47
N HIS A 804 -2.54 -7.01 -11.45
CA HIS A 804 -1.87 -7.78 -12.51
C HIS A 804 -2.36 -9.25 -12.62
N LYS A 805 -3.03 -9.78 -11.58
CA LYS A 805 -3.61 -11.15 -11.57
C LYS A 805 -4.99 -11.17 -12.23
N THR A 806 -5.83 -10.18 -11.93
CA THR A 806 -7.16 -10.02 -12.54
C THR A 806 -7.08 -9.93 -14.07
N LEU A 807 -6.05 -9.23 -14.56
CA LEU A 807 -5.70 -9.13 -15.99
C LEU A 807 -5.11 -10.42 -16.61
N LYS A 808 -4.78 -11.44 -15.80
CA LYS A 808 -4.35 -12.77 -16.27
C LYS A 808 -5.45 -13.83 -16.17
N SER A 809 -6.37 -13.71 -15.21
CA SER A 809 -7.52 -14.61 -15.08
C SER A 809 -8.63 -14.31 -16.10
N GLN A 810 -8.71 -13.08 -16.61
CA GLN A 810 -9.60 -12.70 -17.70
C GLN A 810 -8.89 -12.86 -19.05
N SER A 811 -9.05 -14.02 -19.69
CA SER A 811 -8.49 -14.34 -21.01
C SER A 811 -9.27 -13.66 -22.14
N PHE A 812 -9.24 -12.32 -22.19
CA PHE A 812 -9.76 -11.56 -23.32
C PHE A 812 -8.75 -11.56 -24.48
N THR A 813 -9.29 -11.69 -25.70
CA THR A 813 -8.63 -11.24 -26.93
C THR A 813 -8.22 -9.78 -26.80
N ILE A 814 -7.09 -9.40 -27.42
CA ILE A 814 -6.49 -8.08 -27.23
C ILE A 814 -7.31 -7.01 -27.94
N ASP A 815 -8.29 -6.47 -27.23
CA ASP A 815 -8.93 -5.21 -27.57
C ASP A 815 -8.27 -4.03 -26.83
N SER A 816 -8.27 -2.86 -27.46
CA SER A 816 -7.22 -1.84 -27.25
C SER A 816 -7.24 -1.10 -25.89
N GLY A 817 -8.16 -1.42 -24.98
CA GLY A 817 -8.32 -0.75 -23.68
C GLY A 817 -7.35 -1.20 -22.57
N GLY A 818 -6.80 -2.42 -22.62
CA GLY A 818 -6.04 -3.01 -21.51
C GLY A 818 -4.64 -2.41 -21.24
N PHE A 819 -4.08 -1.66 -22.20
CA PHE A 819 -2.65 -1.28 -22.22
C PHE A 819 -2.18 -0.38 -21.06
N CYS A 820 -3.11 0.27 -20.35
CA CYS A 820 -2.79 1.40 -19.48
C CYS A 820 -2.29 1.02 -18.07
N ILE A 821 -2.56 -0.19 -17.57
CA ILE A 821 -2.18 -0.60 -16.19
C ILE A 821 -0.80 -1.27 -16.17
N THR A 822 -0.53 -2.21 -17.07
CA THR A 822 0.77 -2.91 -17.18
C THR A 822 1.91 -1.92 -17.45
N HIS A 823 1.73 -1.00 -18.38
CA HIS A 823 2.70 0.08 -18.61
C HIS A 823 2.89 0.97 -17.39
N LYS A 824 1.83 1.33 -16.65
CA LYS A 824 1.98 2.11 -15.40
C LYS A 824 2.75 1.33 -14.32
N VAL A 825 2.50 0.03 -14.15
CA VAL A 825 3.20 -0.79 -13.14
C VAL A 825 4.67 -0.98 -13.50
N ASN A 826 5.00 -1.27 -14.76
CA ASN A 826 6.39 -1.41 -15.21
C ASN A 826 7.12 -0.06 -15.22
N PHE A 827 6.45 1.03 -15.61
CA PHE A 827 6.99 2.40 -15.48
C PHE A 827 7.21 2.77 -14.01
N ILE A 828 6.31 2.42 -13.08
CA ILE A 828 6.50 2.63 -11.64
C ILE A 828 7.69 1.82 -11.12
N ARG A 829 7.88 0.56 -11.54
CA ARG A 829 9.11 -0.21 -11.22
C ARG A 829 10.37 0.48 -11.76
N GLN A 830 10.39 0.87 -13.04
CA GLN A 830 11.53 1.56 -13.65
C GLN A 830 11.81 2.93 -13.03
N VAL A 831 10.78 3.67 -12.63
CA VAL A 831 10.90 4.98 -11.95
C VAL A 831 11.38 4.81 -10.50
N ILE A 832 10.89 3.80 -9.77
CA ILE A 832 11.42 3.46 -8.45
C ILE A 832 12.92 3.14 -8.55
N VAL A 833 13.32 2.29 -9.51
CA VAL A 833 14.74 1.94 -9.74
C VAL A 833 15.56 3.17 -10.18
N ARG A 834 15.03 4.04 -11.05
CA ARG A 834 15.74 5.26 -11.51
C ARG A 834 15.78 6.40 -10.47
N CYS A 835 14.86 6.45 -9.52
CA CYS A 835 14.85 7.46 -8.45
C CYS A 835 15.77 7.10 -7.25
N PHE A 836 16.19 5.84 -7.11
CA PHE A 836 17.17 5.40 -6.11
C PHE A 836 18.58 5.24 -6.73
N THR A 837 19.03 6.27 -7.46
CA THR A 837 20.30 6.26 -8.22
C THR A 837 21.53 6.75 -7.43
N THR A 838 21.32 7.18 -6.18
CA THR A 838 22.35 7.51 -5.18
C THR A 838 22.77 6.26 -4.40
N MET A 839 24.08 6.01 -4.25
CA MET A 839 24.58 4.84 -3.50
C MET A 839 24.08 4.79 -2.05
N ASP A 840 23.87 5.95 -1.43
CA ASP A 840 23.44 6.05 -0.04
C ASP A 840 22.01 5.53 0.19
N ASP A 841 21.09 5.76 -0.74
CA ASP A 841 19.70 5.26 -0.64
C ASP A 841 19.63 3.74 -0.84
N ILE A 842 20.47 3.17 -1.73
CA ILE A 842 20.59 1.71 -1.89
C ILE A 842 21.23 1.08 -0.64
N LEU A 843 22.22 1.74 -0.02
CA LEU A 843 22.81 1.31 1.24
C LEU A 843 21.77 1.24 2.37
N VAL A 844 20.77 2.13 2.41
CA VAL A 844 19.66 2.07 3.38
C VAL A 844 18.70 0.91 3.08
N LEU A 845 18.40 0.61 1.82
CA LEU A 845 17.54 -0.52 1.43
C LEU A 845 18.14 -1.89 1.79
N ILE A 846 19.46 -2.05 1.68
CA ILE A 846 20.16 -3.34 1.95
C ILE A 846 20.69 -3.41 3.41
N SER A 847 20.76 -2.27 4.13
CA SER A 847 21.24 -2.20 5.52
C SER A 847 20.62 -3.21 6.50
N PRO A 848 19.34 -3.62 6.43
CA PRO A 848 18.80 -4.64 7.35
C PRO A 848 19.48 -6.01 7.22
N CYS A 849 19.82 -6.44 6.01
CA CYS A 849 20.57 -7.68 5.78
C CYS A 849 22.00 -7.55 6.33
N ILE A 850 22.65 -6.42 6.05
CA ILE A 850 24.02 -6.13 6.49
C ILE A 850 24.10 -5.98 8.02
N ALA A 851 23.08 -5.42 8.68
CA ALA A 851 23.02 -5.28 10.13
C ALA A 851 22.89 -6.64 10.85
N SER A 852 22.13 -7.58 10.27
CA SER A 852 21.97 -8.95 10.79
C SER A 852 23.29 -9.73 10.88
N GLU A 853 24.27 -9.40 10.02
CA GLU A 853 25.58 -10.07 10.00
C GLU A 853 26.74 -9.22 10.54
N ARG A 854 26.68 -7.87 10.47
CA ARG A 854 27.62 -6.99 11.20
C ARG A 854 27.55 -7.16 12.72
N ALA A 855 26.44 -7.66 13.26
CA ALA A 855 26.33 -8.06 14.66
C ALA A 855 27.08 -9.38 15.00
N LYS A 856 27.65 -10.10 14.02
CA LYS A 856 28.18 -11.46 14.18
C LYS A 856 29.65 -11.65 13.77
N SER A 857 30.35 -10.58 13.37
CA SER A 857 31.82 -10.61 13.19
C SER A 857 32.52 -9.41 13.85
N ARG A 858 33.43 -9.72 14.78
CA ARG A 858 34.50 -8.81 15.24
C ARG A 858 35.84 -9.46 14.91
N VAL A 859 36.84 -8.60 14.65
CA VAL A 859 38.24 -8.92 14.30
C VAL A 859 38.46 -9.37 12.84
N ALA A 860 39.54 -8.84 12.24
CA ALA A 860 40.19 -9.17 10.95
C ALA A 860 39.36 -9.21 9.64
N GLU A 861 39.78 -8.38 8.67
CA GLU A 861 39.39 -8.32 7.23
C GLU A 861 38.30 -7.31 6.76
N ARG A 862 38.34 -6.07 7.24
CA ARG A 862 37.46 -4.98 6.75
C ARG A 862 37.70 -4.53 5.29
N GLY A 863 38.80 -4.94 4.64
CA GLY A 863 39.22 -4.44 3.32
C GLY A 863 38.95 -5.36 2.11
N LYS A 864 38.93 -6.69 2.30
CA LYS A 864 38.68 -7.65 1.19
C LYS A 864 37.19 -7.90 0.97
N VAL A 865 36.46 -8.19 2.04
CA VAL A 865 35.01 -8.48 2.04
C VAL A 865 34.21 -7.34 1.39
N THR A 866 34.57 -6.09 1.68
CA THR A 866 33.97 -4.87 1.12
C THR A 866 34.26 -4.64 -0.36
N ARG A 867 35.25 -5.34 -0.93
CA ARG A 867 35.55 -5.31 -2.37
C ARG A 867 34.74 -6.37 -3.11
N VAL A 868 34.72 -7.60 -2.61
CA VAL A 868 33.96 -8.73 -3.19
C VAL A 868 32.46 -8.40 -3.30
N PHE A 869 31.81 -8.01 -2.20
CA PHE A 869 30.37 -7.68 -2.23
C PHE A 869 30.05 -6.42 -3.07
N ARG A 870 31.01 -5.50 -3.25
CA ARG A 870 30.84 -4.32 -4.11
C ARG A 870 30.93 -4.69 -5.60
N GLU A 871 31.59 -5.78 -5.93
CA GLU A 871 31.64 -6.35 -7.29
C GLU A 871 30.43 -7.27 -7.56
N GLU A 872 29.98 -8.09 -6.61
CA GLU A 872 28.78 -8.94 -6.76
C GLU A 872 27.49 -8.12 -6.94
N GLY A 873 27.34 -7.02 -6.19
CA GLY A 873 26.21 -6.10 -6.35
C GLY A 873 26.20 -5.40 -7.70
N ARG A 874 27.38 -5.19 -8.30
CA ARG A 874 27.53 -4.69 -9.68
C ARG A 874 27.15 -5.75 -10.70
N PHE A 875 27.59 -7.00 -10.47
CA PHE A 875 27.35 -8.16 -11.33
C PHE A 875 25.86 -8.49 -11.45
N HIS A 876 25.10 -8.46 -10.34
CA HIS A 876 23.64 -8.60 -10.38
C HIS A 876 22.95 -7.45 -11.12
N PHE A 877 23.48 -6.22 -11.03
CA PHE A 877 22.93 -5.06 -11.75
C PHE A 877 23.18 -5.15 -13.26
N GLU A 878 24.36 -5.62 -13.68
CA GLU A 878 24.68 -5.89 -15.09
C GLU A 878 23.87 -7.06 -15.67
N LEU A 879 23.64 -8.13 -14.91
CA LEU A 879 22.71 -9.22 -15.29
C LEU A 879 21.27 -8.72 -15.48
N ILE A 880 20.78 -7.86 -14.58
CA ILE A 880 19.45 -7.25 -14.70
C ILE A 880 19.37 -6.31 -15.92
N LEU A 881 20.43 -5.56 -16.23
CA LEU A 881 20.49 -4.72 -17.43
C LEU A 881 20.46 -5.54 -18.72
N LEU A 882 21.22 -6.65 -18.79
CA LEU A 882 21.20 -7.56 -19.95
C LEU A 882 19.82 -8.18 -20.16
N TYR A 883 19.15 -8.61 -19.09
CA TYR A 883 17.78 -9.14 -19.16
C TYR A 883 16.75 -8.08 -19.63
N ILE A 884 17.02 -6.80 -19.35
CA ILE A 884 16.20 -5.67 -19.84
C ILE A 884 16.50 -5.35 -21.31
N GLU A 885 17.72 -5.53 -21.81
CA GLU A 885 18.02 -5.41 -23.25
C GLU A 885 17.41 -6.57 -24.08
N GLU A 886 17.32 -7.77 -23.50
CA GLU A 886 16.73 -8.96 -24.14
C GLU A 886 15.20 -8.80 -24.36
N GLU A 887 14.44 -8.26 -23.41
CA GLU A 887 13.01 -7.94 -23.61
C GLU A 887 12.76 -6.79 -24.61
N ASN A 888 13.69 -5.84 -24.77
CA ASN A 888 13.50 -4.67 -25.67
C ASN A 888 13.92 -4.92 -27.12
N THR A 889 14.61 -6.03 -27.43
CA THR A 889 15.14 -6.32 -28.77
C THR A 889 14.29 -7.30 -29.59
N SER A 890 13.20 -7.83 -29.02
CA SER A 890 12.27 -8.80 -29.64
C SER A 890 11.45 -8.27 -30.84
N GLY A 891 11.87 -7.18 -31.48
CA GLY A 891 11.22 -6.55 -32.63
C GLY A 891 12.16 -5.95 -33.68
N ALA A 892 13.48 -6.15 -33.59
CA ALA A 892 14.46 -5.56 -34.51
C ALA A 892 15.56 -6.55 -34.94
N GLY A 893 15.30 -7.31 -36.01
CA GLY A 893 16.11 -8.45 -36.46
C GLY A 893 17.45 -8.13 -37.16
N SER A 894 18.20 -7.11 -36.73
CA SER A 894 19.44 -6.66 -37.42
C SER A 894 20.71 -6.53 -36.56
N LEU A 895 20.64 -6.73 -35.24
CA LEU A 895 21.79 -6.55 -34.31
C LEU A 895 22.39 -7.85 -33.72
N TRP A 896 21.87 -9.01 -34.12
CA TRP A 896 22.21 -10.32 -33.53
C TRP A 896 23.73 -10.66 -33.47
N PRO A 897 24.56 -10.39 -34.50
CA PRO A 897 25.98 -10.75 -34.46
C PRO A 897 26.81 -10.00 -33.40
N SER A 898 26.45 -8.76 -33.10
CA SER A 898 27.12 -7.95 -32.05
C SER A 898 26.72 -8.41 -30.64
N PHE A 899 25.52 -8.96 -30.49
CA PHE A 899 25.03 -9.49 -29.22
C PHE A 899 25.74 -10.79 -28.83
N LEU A 900 25.96 -11.70 -29.80
CA LEU A 900 26.70 -12.94 -29.60
C LEU A 900 28.15 -12.68 -29.15
N THR A 901 28.87 -11.81 -29.85
CA THR A 901 30.26 -11.45 -29.49
C THR A 901 30.38 -10.78 -28.11
N LYS A 902 29.37 -10.00 -27.66
CA LYS A 902 29.30 -9.53 -26.27
C LYS A 902 29.07 -10.68 -25.28
N LYS A 903 28.15 -11.61 -25.59
CA LYS A 903 27.79 -12.74 -24.72
C LYS A 903 28.98 -13.69 -24.49
N GLU A 904 29.74 -13.98 -25.55
CA GLU A 904 30.97 -14.78 -25.48
C GLU A 904 32.07 -14.11 -24.66
N ASN A 905 32.31 -12.81 -24.86
CA ASN A 905 33.27 -12.04 -24.06
C ASN A 905 32.91 -11.96 -22.57
N VAL A 906 31.63 -12.03 -22.21
CA VAL A 906 31.20 -12.16 -20.81
C VAL A 906 31.43 -13.59 -20.29
N LEU A 907 31.13 -14.62 -21.09
CA LEU A 907 31.34 -16.03 -20.70
C LEU A 907 32.81 -16.36 -20.44
N ILE A 908 33.72 -15.88 -21.29
CA ILE A 908 35.17 -16.03 -21.11
C ILE A 908 35.62 -15.38 -19.80
N LYS A 909 35.14 -14.16 -19.50
CA LYS A 909 35.43 -13.46 -18.23
C LYS A 909 34.85 -14.15 -17.00
N ILE A 910 33.78 -14.95 -17.14
CA ILE A 910 33.26 -15.79 -16.06
C ILE A 910 34.20 -16.97 -15.82
N GLN A 911 34.60 -17.70 -16.87
CA GLN A 911 35.50 -18.85 -16.77
C GLN A 911 36.88 -18.46 -16.21
N GLU A 912 37.46 -17.34 -16.66
CA GLU A 912 38.70 -16.80 -16.09
C GLU A 912 38.58 -16.41 -14.61
N ARG A 913 37.39 -16.00 -14.16
CA ARG A 913 37.17 -15.56 -12.77
C ARG A 913 36.91 -16.74 -11.84
N GLU A 914 36.21 -17.77 -12.30
CA GLU A 914 36.11 -19.05 -11.59
C GLU A 914 37.48 -19.72 -11.42
N ALA A 915 38.33 -19.71 -12.46
CA ALA A 915 39.68 -20.26 -12.38
C ALA A 915 40.50 -19.58 -11.27
N ARG A 916 40.44 -18.23 -11.18
CA ARG A 916 41.13 -17.45 -10.14
C ARG A 916 40.52 -17.64 -8.73
N LEU A 917 39.20 -17.80 -8.63
CA LEU A 917 38.51 -18.05 -7.34
C LEU A 917 38.72 -19.48 -6.82
N LYS A 918 39.18 -20.42 -7.64
CA LYS A 918 39.57 -21.79 -7.24
C LYS A 918 41.05 -21.91 -6.82
N GLN A 919 41.80 -20.80 -6.79
CA GLN A 919 43.25 -20.76 -6.51
C GLN A 919 43.64 -19.84 -5.32
N GLY A 920 42.68 -19.32 -4.55
CA GLY A 920 42.92 -18.34 -3.47
C GLY A 920 42.18 -18.65 -2.17
#